data_AF-A0A938C8M3-F1
#
_entry.id   AF-A0A938C8M3-F1
#
_cell.length_a   1.000
_cell.length_b   1.000
_cell.length_c   1.000
_cell.angle_alpha   90.00
_cell.angle_beta   90.00
_cell.angle_gamma   90.00
#
_symmetry.space_group_name_H-M   'P 1'
#
loop_
_entity.id
_entity.type
_entity.pdbx_description
1 polymer ?
#
loop_
_entity_poly.entity_id
_entity_poly.type
_entity_poly.pdbx_seq_one_letter_code
_entity_poly.pdbx_strand_id
1 'polypeptide(L)'
;MSQSLGTAARTTLATPPGRARVRDELRRGDIEQAVRQFNVGDLAGASRVLAQVLEADPQSADALHLLGVIAAQRGDAEEGVRLIQRALASRPNDAVLSNNLAGLLLTLDRAADAVDAIIPALALNPNHAALHYNLGNAQRRLGNSAAARDAYRHALTTNPGFQEAAINLVATLLERGETAKAERVARNAHARTPQSFALRLTLGSVLASTQRHQEALPHLEAAAIAGLGDARHRLGRSLLALGRAAEARRALERALADNPSSADIRCDLGATLLALDSVDAAIRLLRETLARAPHHADAESNLCEALRRAGSLDDAIQAGERATTRAPLSAGAWLNHGAAMLDAGMASEARAAIARALALEPSSARAENAYGSALEAEGDAAAALVAYDRALALDPRFHEARLNRALAELKQGDYRNGWADYEARRKLKSFPAVPRDAAEWHGETFRTSTLLLFTEQGYGDTLQFVRFAPLVAAKGGKVILACQRALVSLLEGGPGLSQVVPIDGPLPSHDLIAPLMSTPFRLGLTLEALPKSVPYVAPPPPMAVEASKDQLRIGIAWAGSVANRINRRRSCPLIALAPLADRNDATLYSLQAGSEAGALKHLPFGDRVVDLTPRLEDFRDTASAMMALDLIITIDTATAHLAGALGRPAWVMLSAGGDWRYLEGRPDSPWYPSMRLFRQSTPGDWDGVIREINRALDALPRK
;
A
#
# COMPACT_ATOMS: atom_id res chain seq x y z
N MET A 1 35.27 42.53 -109.44
CA MET A 1 36.02 43.56 -108.68
C MET A 1 35.91 43.16 -107.21
N SER A 2 36.93 42.46 -106.68
CA SER A 2 38.02 42.99 -105.81
C SER A 2 37.62 42.92 -104.32
N GLN A 3 38.12 41.94 -103.55
CA GLN A 3 39.29 42.01 -102.63
C GLN A 3 39.20 43.13 -101.55
N SER A 4 39.60 43.03 -100.28
CA SER A 4 40.15 41.98 -99.37
C SER A 4 40.28 42.60 -97.94
N LEU A 5 40.65 41.77 -96.92
CA LEU A 5 41.21 42.07 -95.56
C LEU A 5 40.21 42.57 -94.49
N GLY A 6 39.87 41.83 -93.41
CA GLY A 6 40.63 41.40 -92.21
C GLY A 6 39.78 41.83 -90.97
N THR A 7 39.52 41.10 -89.87
CA THR A 7 40.38 40.29 -89.01
C THR A 7 39.54 39.40 -88.06
N ALA A 8 40.03 38.18 -87.85
CA ALA A 8 39.73 37.07 -86.91
C ALA A 8 38.73 37.22 -85.74
N ALA A 9 37.77 36.28 -85.72
CA ALA A 9 37.19 35.69 -84.51
C ALA A 9 38.15 34.62 -83.95
N ARG A 10 38.43 34.64 -82.64
CA ARG A 10 39.08 33.52 -81.92
C ARG A 10 38.03 32.77 -81.12
N THR A 11 37.65 31.61 -81.64
CA THR A 11 36.95 30.54 -80.91
C THR A 11 38.00 29.78 -80.09
N THR A 12 38.00 29.90 -78.78
CA THR A 12 38.80 29.06 -77.88
C THR A 12 38.12 27.70 -77.71
N LEU A 13 38.69 26.68 -78.35
CA LEU A 13 38.40 25.26 -78.09
C LEU A 13 38.81 24.92 -76.64
N ALA A 14 37.88 24.34 -75.89
CA ALA A 14 38.14 23.84 -74.54
C ALA A 14 39.14 22.68 -74.56
N THR A 15 40.20 22.79 -73.77
CA THR A 15 41.18 21.72 -73.52
C THR A 15 40.48 20.51 -72.90
N PRO A 16 40.72 19.26 -73.36
CA PRO A 16 40.17 18.08 -72.70
C PRO A 16 40.67 18.01 -71.24
N PRO A 17 39.84 17.60 -70.27
CA PRO A 17 40.27 17.50 -68.88
C PRO A 17 41.48 16.57 -68.79
N GLY A 18 42.56 17.02 -68.11
CA GLY A 18 43.77 16.23 -67.94
C GLY A 18 43.48 14.87 -67.30
N ARG A 19 44.23 13.83 -67.67
CA ARG A 19 44.05 12.43 -67.20
C ARG A 19 43.88 12.26 -65.68
N ALA A 20 44.41 13.18 -64.88
CA ALA A 20 44.21 13.21 -63.43
C ALA A 20 42.76 13.58 -63.03
N ARG A 21 42.17 14.58 -63.69
CA ARG A 21 40.80 15.06 -63.45
C ARG A 21 39.74 14.02 -63.84
N VAL A 22 39.96 13.29 -64.92
CA VAL A 22 39.09 12.18 -65.34
C VAL A 22 39.15 11.01 -64.34
N ARG A 23 40.33 10.72 -63.77
CA ARG A 23 40.48 9.70 -62.73
C ARG A 23 39.83 10.11 -61.40
N ASP A 24 39.87 11.39 -61.04
CA ASP A 24 39.17 11.93 -59.87
C ASP A 24 37.64 11.87 -60.03
N GLU A 25 37.12 12.18 -61.23
CA GLU A 25 35.69 12.09 -61.54
C GLU A 25 35.19 10.63 -61.56
N LEU A 26 35.97 9.70 -62.10
CA LEU A 26 35.68 8.26 -62.04
C LEU A 26 35.63 7.74 -60.59
N ARG A 27 36.63 8.06 -59.76
CA ARG A 27 36.67 7.69 -58.33
C ARG A 27 35.46 8.23 -57.56
N ARG A 28 35.04 9.46 -57.85
CA ARG A 28 33.85 10.05 -57.23
C ARG A 28 32.58 9.29 -57.65
N GLY A 29 32.46 8.89 -58.92
CA GLY A 29 31.37 8.06 -59.40
C GLY A 29 31.30 6.68 -58.75
N ASP A 30 32.46 6.06 -58.50
CA ASP A 30 32.56 4.75 -57.83
C ASP A 30 32.15 4.83 -56.34
N ILE A 31 32.56 5.88 -55.63
CA ILE A 31 32.12 6.12 -54.25
C ILE A 31 30.60 6.35 -54.20
N GLU A 32 30.04 7.16 -55.11
CA GLU A 32 28.60 7.37 -55.21
C GLU A 32 27.84 6.08 -55.53
N GLN A 33 28.42 5.20 -56.36
CA GLN A 33 27.87 3.87 -56.61
C GLN A 33 27.87 3.01 -55.34
N ALA A 34 28.98 2.99 -54.60
CA ALA A 34 29.07 2.26 -53.35
C ALA A 34 28.07 2.78 -52.30
N VAL A 35 27.87 4.10 -52.22
CA VAL A 35 26.85 4.72 -51.34
C VAL A 35 25.45 4.28 -51.76
N ARG A 36 25.13 4.24 -53.06
CA ARG A 36 23.84 3.73 -53.55
C ARG A 36 23.63 2.26 -53.16
N GLN A 37 24.65 1.43 -53.35
CA GLN A 37 24.61 0.01 -52.96
C GLN A 37 24.43 -0.18 -51.46
N PHE A 38 25.16 0.58 -50.65
CA PHE A 38 25.00 0.63 -49.21
C PHE A 38 23.57 1.00 -48.80
N ASN A 39 23.02 2.06 -49.40
CA ASN A 39 21.67 2.54 -49.09
C ASN A 39 20.56 1.53 -49.44
N VAL A 40 20.79 0.64 -50.42
CA VAL A 40 19.84 -0.46 -50.75
C VAL A 40 20.16 -1.78 -50.03
N GLY A 41 21.13 -1.78 -49.11
CA GLY A 41 21.51 -2.96 -48.32
C GLY A 41 22.46 -3.94 -49.01
N ASP A 42 22.95 -3.62 -50.22
CA ASP A 42 23.98 -4.41 -50.91
C ASP A 42 25.37 -4.08 -50.34
N LEU A 43 25.59 -4.52 -49.09
CA LEU A 43 26.86 -4.28 -48.39
C LEU A 43 28.03 -4.97 -49.11
N ALA A 44 27.79 -6.11 -49.75
CA ALA A 44 28.81 -6.90 -50.45
C ALA A 44 29.26 -6.23 -51.75
N GLY A 45 28.31 -5.74 -52.55
CA GLY A 45 28.59 -4.91 -53.72
C GLY A 45 29.30 -3.63 -53.35
N ALA A 46 28.80 -2.91 -52.33
CA ALA A 46 29.44 -1.68 -51.83
C ALA A 46 30.88 -1.94 -51.40
N SER A 47 31.13 -3.00 -50.62
CA SER A 47 32.49 -3.36 -50.20
C SER A 47 33.43 -3.63 -51.38
N ARG A 48 32.94 -4.29 -52.44
CA ARG A 48 33.74 -4.62 -53.62
C ARG A 48 34.14 -3.38 -54.40
N VAL A 49 33.19 -2.46 -54.61
CA VAL A 49 33.46 -1.17 -55.29
C VAL A 49 34.43 -0.33 -54.47
N LEU A 50 34.27 -0.28 -53.14
CA LEU A 50 35.18 0.46 -52.26
C LEU A 50 36.58 -0.16 -52.21
N ALA A 51 36.71 -1.48 -52.29
CA ALA A 51 38.02 -2.14 -52.39
C ALA A 51 38.77 -1.73 -53.67
N GLN A 52 38.06 -1.63 -54.81
CA GLN A 52 38.65 -1.13 -56.07
C GLN A 52 39.08 0.33 -55.97
N VAL A 53 38.29 1.17 -55.27
CA VAL A 53 38.68 2.55 -54.96
C VAL A 53 39.96 2.59 -54.12
N LEU A 54 40.09 1.70 -53.12
CA LEU A 54 41.28 1.63 -52.26
C LEU A 54 42.52 1.02 -52.95
N GLU A 55 42.36 0.17 -53.96
CA GLU A 55 43.48 -0.30 -54.79
C GLU A 55 44.10 0.87 -55.57
N ALA A 56 43.27 1.81 -56.03
CA ALA A 56 43.70 2.99 -56.77
C ALA A 56 44.14 4.16 -55.87
N ASP A 57 43.54 4.29 -54.69
CA ASP A 57 43.85 5.30 -53.67
C ASP A 57 43.72 4.70 -52.25
N PRO A 58 44.82 4.13 -51.70
CA PRO A 58 44.81 3.48 -50.39
C PRO A 58 44.47 4.37 -49.19
N GLN A 59 44.43 5.70 -49.39
CA GLN A 59 44.18 6.71 -48.36
C GLN A 59 42.88 7.49 -48.57
N SER A 60 42.03 7.04 -49.51
CA SER A 60 40.72 7.62 -49.75
C SER A 60 39.87 7.59 -48.47
N ALA A 61 39.74 8.75 -47.81
CA ALA A 61 39.05 8.87 -46.54
C ALA A 61 37.57 8.48 -46.64
N ASP A 62 36.90 8.81 -47.75
CA ASP A 62 35.49 8.48 -47.98
C ASP A 62 35.28 6.97 -48.16
N ALA A 63 36.21 6.29 -48.86
CA ALA A 63 36.14 4.85 -49.04
C ALA A 63 36.46 4.08 -47.76
N LEU A 64 37.49 4.52 -47.02
CA LEU A 64 37.84 3.97 -45.71
C LEU A 64 36.71 4.16 -44.69
N HIS A 65 36.08 5.34 -44.68
CA HIS A 65 34.94 5.63 -43.82
C HIS A 65 33.76 4.71 -44.09
N LEU A 66 33.31 4.61 -45.34
CA LEU A 66 32.15 3.79 -45.70
C LEU A 66 32.42 2.29 -45.48
N LEU A 67 33.64 1.81 -45.78
CA LEU A 67 34.05 0.44 -45.43
C LEU A 67 34.05 0.20 -43.92
N GLY A 68 34.49 1.18 -43.13
CA GLY A 68 34.47 1.07 -41.67
C GLY A 68 33.04 0.98 -41.11
N VAL A 69 32.11 1.75 -41.66
CA VAL A 69 30.68 1.66 -41.31
C VAL A 69 30.09 0.30 -41.73
N ILE A 70 30.43 -0.19 -42.93
CA ILE A 70 29.99 -1.52 -43.41
C ILE A 70 30.54 -2.65 -42.53
N ALA A 71 31.81 -2.58 -42.14
CA ALA A 71 32.45 -3.56 -41.26
C ALA A 71 31.72 -3.64 -39.92
N ALA A 72 31.43 -2.49 -39.31
CA ALA A 72 30.65 -2.41 -38.08
C ALA A 72 29.22 -2.98 -38.25
N GLN A 73 28.53 -2.68 -39.35
CA GLN A 73 27.21 -3.25 -39.63
C GLN A 73 27.22 -4.77 -39.80
N ARG A 74 28.36 -5.36 -40.18
CA ARG A 74 28.56 -6.82 -40.26
C ARG A 74 28.99 -7.46 -38.95
N GLY A 75 29.12 -6.68 -37.88
CA GLY A 75 29.53 -7.16 -36.55
C GLY A 75 31.03 -7.06 -36.28
N ASP A 76 31.84 -6.52 -37.21
CA ASP A 76 33.27 -6.30 -37.00
C ASP A 76 33.57 -4.84 -36.65
N ALA A 77 33.21 -4.46 -35.42
CA ALA A 77 33.38 -3.10 -34.93
C ALA A 77 34.86 -2.69 -34.78
N GLU A 78 35.77 -3.64 -34.50
CA GLU A 78 37.22 -3.38 -34.39
C GLU A 78 37.84 -3.06 -35.76
N GLU A 79 37.46 -3.79 -36.82
CA GLU A 79 37.79 -3.42 -38.19
C GLU A 79 37.24 -2.03 -38.54
N GLY A 80 35.99 -1.75 -38.16
CA GLY A 80 35.36 -0.46 -38.34
C GLY A 80 36.16 0.69 -37.72
N VAL A 81 36.58 0.54 -36.46
CA VAL A 81 37.45 1.50 -35.75
C VAL A 81 38.75 1.71 -36.52
N ARG A 82 39.42 0.64 -36.95
CA ARG A 82 40.72 0.74 -37.64
C ARG A 82 40.61 1.46 -38.97
N LEU A 83 39.57 1.18 -39.76
CA LEU A 83 39.33 1.82 -41.05
C LEU A 83 38.98 3.31 -40.89
N ILE A 84 38.17 3.67 -39.91
CA ILE A 84 37.82 5.08 -39.66
C ILE A 84 39.02 5.85 -39.08
N GLN A 85 39.85 5.24 -38.23
CA GLN A 85 41.11 5.85 -37.77
C GLN A 85 42.08 6.13 -38.92
N ARG A 86 42.17 5.23 -39.91
CA ARG A 86 42.93 5.48 -41.15
C ARG A 86 42.33 6.64 -41.96
N ALA A 87 41.00 6.72 -42.07
CA ALA A 87 40.35 7.85 -42.72
C ALA A 87 40.67 9.19 -42.02
N LEU A 88 40.68 9.19 -40.67
CA LEU A 88 41.05 10.35 -39.86
C LEU A 88 42.52 10.75 -39.98
N ALA A 89 43.42 9.83 -40.31
CA ALA A 89 44.83 10.17 -40.58
C ALA A 89 44.96 11.09 -41.82
N SER A 90 44.10 10.91 -42.83
CA SER A 90 44.04 11.76 -44.03
C SER A 90 43.22 13.04 -43.82
N ARG A 91 42.24 13.04 -42.90
CA ARG A 91 41.40 14.18 -42.54
C ARG A 91 41.32 14.35 -41.02
N PRO A 92 42.36 14.91 -40.39
CA PRO A 92 42.38 15.08 -38.94
C PRO A 92 41.21 15.95 -38.46
N ASN A 93 40.57 15.56 -37.36
CA ASN A 93 39.49 16.30 -36.68
C ASN A 93 38.20 16.46 -37.51
N ASP A 94 37.99 15.65 -38.55
CA ASP A 94 36.72 15.62 -39.29
C ASP A 94 35.56 15.19 -38.37
N ALA A 95 34.53 16.04 -38.27
CA ALA A 95 33.44 15.83 -37.33
C ALA A 95 32.60 14.58 -37.63
N VAL A 96 32.42 14.22 -38.90
CA VAL A 96 31.64 13.06 -39.30
C VAL A 96 32.41 11.77 -38.98
N LEU A 97 33.71 11.76 -39.30
CA LEU A 97 34.57 10.60 -39.00
C LEU A 97 34.73 10.41 -37.50
N SER A 98 35.03 11.47 -36.74
CA SER A 98 35.12 11.42 -35.27
C SER A 98 33.82 11.00 -34.61
N ASN A 99 32.66 11.44 -35.11
CA ASN A 99 31.37 11.03 -34.58
C ASN A 99 31.13 9.52 -34.76
N ASN A 100 31.41 9.00 -35.95
CA ASN A 100 31.23 7.58 -36.24
C ASN A 100 32.26 6.71 -35.50
N LEU A 101 33.51 7.15 -35.42
CA LEU A 101 34.54 6.50 -34.61
C LEU A 101 34.11 6.42 -33.13
N ALA A 102 33.65 7.54 -32.56
CA ALA A 102 33.20 7.58 -31.18
C ALA A 102 32.00 6.66 -30.92
N GLY A 103 31.05 6.60 -31.85
CA GLY A 103 29.95 5.63 -31.80
C GLY A 103 30.44 4.19 -31.71
N LEU A 104 31.39 3.79 -32.56
CA LEU A 104 31.98 2.44 -32.53
C LEU A 104 32.78 2.16 -31.26
N LEU A 105 33.59 3.12 -30.81
CA LEU A 105 34.35 2.99 -29.57
C LEU A 105 33.41 2.80 -28.36
N LEU A 106 32.28 3.49 -28.33
CA LEU A 106 31.25 3.26 -27.30
C LEU A 106 30.61 1.87 -27.41
N THR A 107 30.41 1.31 -28.59
CA THR A 107 29.93 -0.09 -28.71
C THR A 107 30.95 -1.11 -28.18
N LEU A 108 32.24 -0.78 -28.25
CA LEU A 108 33.36 -1.58 -27.74
C LEU A 108 33.70 -1.27 -26.27
N ASP A 109 32.89 -0.47 -25.57
CA ASP A 109 33.12 -0.01 -24.20
C ASP A 109 34.41 0.79 -23.96
N ARG A 110 34.96 1.39 -25.03
CA ARG A 110 36.16 2.23 -25.01
C ARG A 110 35.80 3.70 -24.87
N ALA A 111 35.17 4.04 -23.74
CA ALA A 111 34.60 5.38 -23.52
C ALA A 111 35.66 6.50 -23.45
N ALA A 112 36.86 6.22 -22.92
CA ALA A 112 37.95 7.19 -22.88
C ALA A 112 38.45 7.56 -24.29
N ASP A 113 38.73 6.53 -25.12
CA ASP A 113 39.13 6.72 -26.52
C ASP A 113 38.07 7.49 -27.32
N ALA A 114 36.78 7.29 -27.01
CA ALA A 114 35.70 8.04 -27.64
C ALA A 114 35.77 9.54 -27.29
N VAL A 115 36.11 9.90 -26.04
CA VAL A 115 36.33 11.30 -25.64
C VAL A 115 37.51 11.89 -26.42
N ASP A 116 38.62 11.16 -26.51
CA ASP A 116 39.83 11.60 -27.21
C ASP A 116 39.59 11.84 -28.70
N ALA A 117 38.74 11.02 -29.34
CA ALA A 117 38.32 11.21 -30.73
C ALA A 117 37.37 12.40 -30.93
N ILE A 118 36.55 12.73 -29.94
CA ILE A 118 35.52 13.79 -30.03
C ILE A 118 36.08 15.18 -29.76
N ILE A 119 36.92 15.35 -28.73
CA ILE A 119 37.33 16.68 -28.24
C ILE A 119 38.00 17.54 -29.33
N PRO A 120 38.97 17.01 -30.11
CA PRO A 120 39.58 17.79 -31.20
C PRO A 120 38.60 18.19 -32.29
N ALA A 121 37.65 17.31 -32.64
CA ALA A 121 36.63 17.59 -33.66
C ALA A 121 35.62 18.64 -33.20
N LEU A 122 35.25 18.65 -31.91
CA LEU A 122 34.40 19.68 -31.32
C LEU A 122 35.09 21.04 -31.21
N ALA A 123 36.42 21.09 -31.03
CA ALA A 123 37.16 22.35 -31.02
C ALA A 123 37.02 23.10 -32.36
N LEU A 124 36.91 22.37 -33.48
CA LEU A 124 36.67 22.94 -34.81
C LEU A 124 35.18 23.10 -35.14
N ASN A 125 34.33 22.23 -34.59
CA ASN A 125 32.89 22.19 -34.86
C ASN A 125 32.08 22.25 -33.55
N PRO A 126 32.05 23.39 -32.84
CA PRO A 126 31.47 23.49 -31.51
C PRO A 126 29.95 23.28 -31.48
N ASN A 127 29.27 23.46 -32.60
CA ASN A 127 27.83 23.29 -32.74
C ASN A 127 27.47 21.98 -33.46
N HIS A 128 28.23 20.90 -33.25
CA HIS A 128 27.92 19.59 -33.84
C HIS A 128 27.12 18.72 -32.87
N ALA A 129 25.80 18.66 -33.04
CA ALA A 129 24.88 18.02 -32.09
C ALA A 129 25.21 16.54 -31.81
N ALA A 130 25.55 15.75 -32.84
CA ALA A 130 25.85 14.32 -32.68
C ALA A 130 27.16 14.06 -31.92
N LEU A 131 28.14 14.96 -32.04
CA LEU A 131 29.40 14.85 -31.29
C LEU A 131 29.18 15.13 -29.80
N HIS A 132 28.38 16.16 -29.49
CA HIS A 132 27.94 16.43 -28.12
C HIS A 132 27.10 15.29 -27.52
N TYR A 133 26.24 14.66 -28.31
CA TYR A 133 25.49 13.48 -27.87
C TYR A 133 26.41 12.30 -27.53
N ASN A 134 27.35 11.97 -28.42
CA ASN A 134 28.31 10.89 -28.16
C ASN A 134 29.29 11.23 -27.03
N LEU A 135 29.64 12.50 -26.85
CA LEU A 135 30.40 12.97 -25.69
C LEU A 135 29.61 12.72 -24.41
N GLY A 136 28.31 13.02 -24.42
CA GLY A 136 27.43 12.75 -23.29
C GLY A 136 27.39 11.26 -22.94
N ASN A 137 27.26 10.40 -23.95
CA ASN A 137 27.27 8.94 -23.76
C ASN A 137 28.62 8.45 -23.20
N ALA A 138 29.74 8.95 -23.71
CA ALA A 138 31.07 8.60 -23.23
C ALA A 138 31.28 9.04 -21.78
N GLN A 139 30.94 10.28 -21.44
CA GLN A 139 31.06 10.82 -20.09
C GLN A 139 30.18 10.07 -19.09
N ARG A 140 28.97 9.66 -19.49
CA ARG A 140 28.09 8.86 -18.64
C ARG A 140 28.68 7.48 -18.34
N ARG A 141 29.29 6.81 -19.32
CA ARG A 141 30.01 5.52 -19.09
C ARG A 141 31.23 5.67 -18.19
N LEU A 142 31.90 6.82 -18.24
CA LEU A 142 33.02 7.17 -17.35
C LEU A 142 32.56 7.59 -15.94
N GLY A 143 31.25 7.61 -15.65
CA GLY A 143 30.71 8.04 -14.36
C GLY A 143 30.66 9.58 -14.17
N ASN A 144 31.00 10.35 -15.20
CA ASN A 144 31.04 11.81 -15.17
C ASN A 144 29.66 12.42 -15.49
N SER A 145 28.66 12.21 -14.63
CA SER A 145 27.27 12.62 -14.90
C SER A 145 27.08 14.12 -15.10
N ALA A 146 27.95 14.97 -14.52
CA ALA A 146 27.92 16.42 -14.74
C ALA A 146 28.33 16.80 -16.18
N ALA A 147 29.44 16.23 -16.65
CA ALA A 147 29.92 16.44 -18.02
C ALA A 147 28.93 15.83 -19.04
N ALA A 148 28.35 14.67 -18.73
CA ALA A 148 27.32 14.05 -19.58
C ALA A 148 26.10 14.97 -19.75
N ARG A 149 25.57 15.50 -18.65
CA ARG A 149 24.45 16.46 -18.65
C ARG A 149 24.75 17.67 -19.54
N ASP A 150 25.93 18.26 -19.40
CA ASP A 150 26.29 19.47 -20.12
C ASP A 150 26.44 19.19 -21.63
N ALA A 151 27.04 18.07 -22.00
CA ALA A 151 27.15 17.61 -23.38
C ALA A 151 25.77 17.36 -24.01
N TYR A 152 24.86 16.63 -23.36
CA TYR A 152 23.50 16.45 -23.88
C TYR A 152 22.72 17.76 -24.00
N ARG A 153 22.90 18.70 -23.06
CA ARG A 153 22.29 20.04 -23.15
C ARG A 153 22.82 20.82 -24.35
N HIS A 154 24.11 20.73 -24.66
CA HIS A 154 24.68 21.34 -25.87
C HIS A 154 24.14 20.69 -27.15
N ALA A 155 23.99 19.36 -27.17
CA ALA A 155 23.36 18.64 -28.27
C ALA A 155 21.93 19.16 -28.54
N LEU A 156 21.12 19.36 -27.48
CA LEU A 156 19.76 19.89 -27.58
C LEU A 156 19.67 21.39 -27.88
N THR A 157 20.69 22.17 -27.50
CA THR A 157 20.78 23.59 -27.88
C THR A 157 20.98 23.73 -29.38
N THR A 158 21.80 22.84 -29.95
CA THR A 158 22.11 22.79 -31.38
C THR A 158 20.97 22.18 -32.19
N ASN A 159 20.43 21.05 -31.74
CA ASN A 159 19.30 20.36 -32.35
C ASN A 159 18.21 20.09 -31.30
N PRO A 160 17.24 21.01 -31.14
CA PRO A 160 16.16 20.83 -30.17
C PRO A 160 15.23 19.64 -30.42
N GLY A 161 15.27 19.02 -31.62
CA GLY A 161 14.49 17.84 -31.97
C GLY A 161 15.22 16.51 -31.72
N PHE A 162 16.42 16.54 -31.14
CA PHE A 162 17.24 15.34 -30.94
C PHE A 162 16.70 14.49 -29.77
N GLN A 163 15.84 13.53 -30.08
CA GLN A 163 15.07 12.77 -29.09
C GLN A 163 15.96 11.93 -28.16
N GLU A 164 16.97 11.26 -28.71
CA GLU A 164 17.91 10.42 -27.98
C GLU A 164 18.70 11.23 -26.96
N ALA A 165 19.14 12.45 -27.34
CA ALA A 165 19.80 13.37 -26.42
C ALA A 165 18.85 13.86 -25.32
N ALA A 166 17.57 14.09 -25.62
CA ALA A 166 16.57 14.46 -24.62
C ALA A 166 16.30 13.33 -23.62
N ILE A 167 16.12 12.10 -24.09
CA ILE A 167 15.90 10.92 -23.24
C ILE A 167 17.09 10.70 -22.31
N ASN A 168 18.31 10.74 -22.84
CA ASN A 168 19.51 10.54 -22.04
C ASN A 168 19.75 11.69 -21.06
N LEU A 169 19.45 12.95 -21.44
CA LEU A 169 19.51 14.08 -20.52
C LEU A 169 18.52 13.91 -19.37
N VAL A 170 17.29 13.48 -19.63
CA VAL A 170 16.29 13.21 -18.59
C VAL A 170 16.80 12.15 -17.62
N ALA A 171 17.31 11.02 -18.14
CA ALA A 171 17.87 9.95 -17.30
C ALA A 171 19.03 10.46 -16.42
N THR A 172 19.99 11.19 -17.00
CA THR A 172 21.12 11.77 -16.25
C THR A 172 20.68 12.82 -15.21
N LEU A 173 19.63 13.59 -15.48
CA LEU A 173 19.07 14.52 -14.49
C LEU A 173 18.40 13.80 -13.33
N LEU A 174 17.68 12.70 -13.58
CA LEU A 174 17.08 11.86 -12.54
C LEU A 174 18.13 11.18 -11.67
N GLU A 175 19.19 10.63 -12.26
CA GLU A 175 20.35 10.05 -11.54
C GLU A 175 20.98 11.06 -10.57
N ARG A 176 20.89 12.34 -10.88
CA ARG A 176 21.42 13.46 -10.09
C ARG A 176 20.41 14.07 -9.11
N GLY A 177 19.19 13.54 -9.03
CA GLY A 177 18.10 14.09 -8.22
C GLY A 177 17.54 15.43 -8.73
N GLU A 178 17.87 15.85 -9.96
CA GLU A 178 17.43 17.10 -10.56
C GLU A 178 16.04 16.96 -11.23
N THR A 179 15.06 16.38 -10.53
CA THR A 179 13.77 15.91 -11.08
C THR A 179 12.95 17.01 -11.75
N ALA A 180 12.90 18.22 -11.18
CA ALA A 180 12.18 19.35 -11.79
C ALA A 180 12.75 19.77 -13.14
N LYS A 181 14.09 19.67 -13.32
CA LYS A 181 14.73 19.93 -14.60
C LYS A 181 14.46 18.80 -15.59
N ALA A 182 14.51 17.55 -15.11
CA ALA A 182 14.19 16.36 -15.90
C ALA A 182 12.78 16.47 -16.50
N GLU A 183 11.79 16.86 -15.69
CA GLU A 183 10.41 17.06 -16.16
C GLU A 183 10.32 18.13 -17.24
N ARG A 184 10.97 19.28 -17.02
CA ARG A 184 10.96 20.37 -18.01
C ARG A 184 11.55 19.94 -19.35
N VAL A 185 12.66 19.19 -19.34
CA VAL A 185 13.27 18.64 -20.56
C VAL A 185 12.30 17.66 -21.23
N ALA A 186 11.71 16.73 -20.47
CA ALA A 186 10.77 15.74 -21.00
C ALA A 186 9.53 16.40 -21.64
N ARG A 187 8.93 17.41 -20.99
CA ARG A 187 7.79 18.16 -21.53
C ARG A 187 8.14 18.90 -22.80
N ASN A 188 9.27 19.60 -22.83
CA ASN A 188 9.72 20.35 -24.00
C ASN A 188 10.02 19.42 -25.19
N ALA A 189 10.68 18.30 -24.96
CA ALA A 189 10.96 17.31 -26.00
C ALA A 189 9.65 16.71 -26.54
N HIS A 190 8.73 16.31 -25.65
CA HIS A 190 7.43 15.79 -26.05
C HIS A 190 6.60 16.80 -26.84
N ALA A 191 6.59 18.08 -26.45
CA ALA A 191 5.87 19.14 -27.17
C ALA A 191 6.38 19.34 -28.61
N ARG A 192 7.69 19.15 -28.83
CA ARG A 192 8.30 19.25 -30.17
C ARG A 192 8.04 18.02 -31.04
N THR A 193 7.92 16.84 -30.42
CA THR A 193 7.59 15.61 -31.15
C THR A 193 6.49 14.80 -30.45
N PRO A 194 5.22 15.25 -30.54
CA PRO A 194 4.11 14.64 -29.80
C PRO A 194 3.80 13.18 -30.17
N GLN A 195 4.24 12.76 -31.36
CA GLN A 195 4.03 11.40 -31.88
C GLN A 195 5.09 10.40 -31.39
N SER A 196 6.17 10.85 -30.75
CA SER A 196 7.20 9.94 -30.24
C SER A 196 6.71 9.22 -28.97
N PHE A 197 6.44 7.93 -29.08
CA PHE A 197 6.09 7.09 -27.94
C PHE A 197 7.23 7.00 -26.90
N ALA A 198 8.50 7.08 -27.33
CA ALA A 198 9.65 7.05 -26.42
C ALA A 198 9.70 8.30 -25.53
N LEU A 199 9.39 9.48 -26.09
CA LEU A 199 9.25 10.71 -25.32
C LEU A 199 8.03 10.70 -24.41
N ARG A 200 6.92 10.05 -24.82
CA ARG A 200 5.77 9.82 -23.93
C ARG A 200 6.14 8.93 -22.75
N LEU A 201 6.82 7.80 -22.98
CA LEU A 201 7.29 6.92 -21.92
C LEU A 201 8.20 7.67 -20.94
N THR A 202 9.11 8.49 -21.47
CA THR A 202 10.04 9.31 -20.67
C THR A 202 9.28 10.31 -19.80
N LEU A 203 8.36 11.09 -20.38
CA LEU A 203 7.54 12.06 -19.64
C LEU A 203 6.66 11.37 -18.59
N GLY A 204 5.95 10.29 -18.98
CA GLY A 204 5.12 9.52 -18.07
C GLY A 204 5.92 8.94 -16.89
N SER A 205 7.15 8.49 -17.13
CA SER A 205 8.04 7.98 -16.08
C SER A 205 8.48 9.05 -15.08
N VAL A 206 8.82 10.25 -15.56
CA VAL A 206 9.18 11.38 -14.69
C VAL A 206 7.98 11.84 -13.86
N LEU A 207 6.80 11.91 -14.47
CA LEU A 207 5.58 12.28 -13.74
C LEU A 207 5.26 11.24 -12.66
N ALA A 208 5.34 9.95 -12.99
CA ALA A 208 5.12 8.86 -12.04
C ALA A 208 6.14 8.87 -10.89
N SER A 209 7.43 9.17 -11.13
CA SER A 209 8.43 9.24 -10.06
C SER A 209 8.19 10.41 -9.08
N THR A 210 7.43 11.42 -9.50
CA THR A 210 6.97 12.54 -8.66
C THR A 210 5.58 12.33 -8.06
N GLN A 211 5.08 11.09 -8.01
CA GLN A 211 3.74 10.72 -7.50
C GLN A 211 2.56 11.34 -8.29
N ARG A 212 2.81 11.94 -9.45
CA ARG A 212 1.79 12.55 -10.32
C ARG A 212 1.21 11.52 -11.29
N HIS A 213 0.71 10.42 -10.74
CA HIS A 213 0.23 9.27 -11.50
C HIS A 213 -0.94 9.60 -12.43
N GLN A 214 -1.82 10.53 -12.04
CA GLN A 214 -2.95 10.94 -12.86
C GLN A 214 -2.50 11.63 -14.16
N GLU A 215 -1.45 12.44 -14.11
CA GLU A 215 -0.88 13.08 -15.31
C GLU A 215 0.00 12.11 -16.11
N ALA A 216 0.68 11.18 -15.45
CA ALA A 216 1.51 10.18 -16.11
C ALA A 216 0.70 9.23 -17.02
N LEU A 217 -0.53 8.92 -16.60
CA LEU A 217 -1.36 7.88 -17.17
C LEU A 217 -1.52 7.93 -18.70
N PRO A 218 -2.01 9.02 -19.34
CA PRO A 218 -2.22 9.04 -20.80
C PRO A 218 -0.92 8.84 -21.59
N HIS A 219 0.23 9.23 -21.02
CA HIS A 219 1.53 9.03 -21.65
C HIS A 219 1.98 7.56 -21.58
N LEU A 220 1.79 6.93 -20.41
CA LEU A 220 2.13 5.52 -20.19
C LEU A 220 1.20 4.58 -20.97
N GLU A 221 -0.10 4.89 -21.06
CA GLU A 221 -1.07 4.14 -21.86
C GLU A 221 -0.68 4.13 -23.34
N ALA A 222 -0.38 5.30 -23.91
CA ALA A 222 0.05 5.41 -25.30
C ALA A 222 1.33 4.61 -25.58
N ALA A 223 2.33 4.71 -24.68
CA ALA A 223 3.58 3.95 -24.81
C ALA A 223 3.38 2.43 -24.65
N ALA A 224 2.47 2.01 -23.77
CA ALA A 224 2.13 0.60 -23.55
C ALA A 224 1.38 -0.02 -24.73
N ILE A 225 0.50 0.74 -25.40
CA ILE A 225 -0.18 0.33 -26.64
C ILE A 225 0.84 0.15 -27.76
N ALA A 226 1.80 1.07 -27.88
CA ALA A 226 2.91 0.97 -28.84
C ALA A 226 3.92 -0.14 -28.52
N GLY A 227 3.78 -0.85 -27.40
CA GLY A 227 4.67 -1.96 -27.02
C GLY A 227 6.08 -1.53 -26.63
N LEU A 228 6.26 -0.30 -26.14
CA LEU A 228 7.59 0.19 -25.77
C LEU A 228 8.05 -0.35 -24.42
N GLY A 229 9.08 -1.19 -24.43
CA GLY A 229 9.89 -1.55 -23.26
C GLY A 229 9.06 -1.87 -22.01
N ASP A 230 9.38 -1.19 -20.90
CA ASP A 230 8.74 -1.37 -19.58
C ASP A 230 7.45 -0.55 -19.38
N ALA A 231 6.88 0.03 -20.45
CA ALA A 231 5.73 0.93 -20.34
C ALA A 231 4.51 0.30 -19.65
N ARG A 232 4.24 -0.99 -19.90
CA ARG A 232 3.14 -1.72 -19.26
C ARG A 232 3.34 -1.91 -17.77
N HIS A 233 4.59 -2.17 -17.35
CA HIS A 233 4.94 -2.27 -15.94
C HIS A 233 4.73 -0.94 -15.22
N ARG A 234 5.24 0.16 -15.79
CA ARG A 234 5.06 1.53 -15.25
C ARG A 234 3.59 1.96 -15.21
N LEU A 235 2.82 1.60 -16.25
CA LEU A 235 1.38 1.81 -16.30
C LEU A 235 0.69 1.07 -15.15
N GLY A 236 1.02 -0.21 -14.95
CA GLY A 236 0.49 -1.02 -13.86
C GLY A 236 0.72 -0.40 -12.48
N ARG A 237 1.96 0.06 -12.21
CA ARG A 237 2.31 0.76 -10.97
C ARG A 237 1.50 2.05 -10.77
N SER A 238 1.35 2.86 -11.83
CA SER A 238 0.59 4.12 -11.74
C SER A 238 -0.91 3.87 -11.55
N LEU A 239 -1.47 2.85 -12.20
CA LEU A 239 -2.86 2.43 -11.98
C LEU A 239 -3.09 1.95 -10.55
N LEU A 240 -2.16 1.19 -9.98
CA LEU A 240 -2.24 0.75 -8.60
C LEU A 240 -2.22 1.93 -7.62
N ALA A 241 -1.31 2.90 -7.82
CA ALA A 241 -1.23 4.11 -7.00
C ALA A 241 -2.49 4.97 -7.06
N LEU A 242 -3.23 4.93 -8.18
CA LEU A 242 -4.53 5.60 -8.36
C LEU A 242 -5.71 4.78 -7.81
N GLY A 243 -5.47 3.63 -7.18
CA GLY A 243 -6.52 2.73 -6.68
C GLY A 243 -7.26 1.93 -7.76
N ARG A 244 -6.80 1.97 -9.01
CA ARG A 244 -7.40 1.26 -10.17
C ARG A 244 -6.85 -0.17 -10.28
N ALA A 245 -6.97 -0.93 -9.20
CA ALA A 245 -6.29 -2.22 -9.03
C ALA A 245 -6.68 -3.27 -10.09
N ALA A 246 -7.93 -3.30 -10.55
CA ALA A 246 -8.37 -4.24 -11.60
C ALA A 246 -7.68 -3.96 -12.95
N GLU A 247 -7.42 -2.69 -13.25
CA GLU A 247 -6.72 -2.28 -14.46
C GLU A 247 -5.21 -2.49 -14.32
N ALA A 248 -4.66 -2.20 -13.15
CA ALA A 248 -3.27 -2.51 -12.80
C ALA A 248 -2.97 -4.00 -13.01
N ARG A 249 -3.87 -4.89 -12.56
CA ARG A 249 -3.73 -6.35 -12.73
C ARG A 249 -3.57 -6.72 -14.20
N ARG A 250 -4.47 -6.23 -15.06
CA ARG A 250 -4.42 -6.50 -16.51
C ARG A 250 -3.15 -5.97 -17.16
N ALA A 251 -2.68 -4.79 -16.76
CA ALA A 251 -1.44 -4.21 -17.29
C ALA A 251 -0.21 -5.03 -16.87
N LEU A 252 -0.15 -5.44 -15.60
CA LEU A 252 0.97 -6.21 -15.03
C LEU A 252 1.00 -7.67 -15.52
N GLU A 253 -0.14 -8.32 -15.71
CA GLU A 253 -0.22 -9.66 -16.32
C GLU A 253 0.35 -9.64 -17.74
N ARG A 254 0.02 -8.61 -18.54
CA ARG A 254 0.59 -8.42 -19.88
C ARG A 254 2.08 -8.12 -19.82
N ALA A 255 2.51 -7.24 -18.93
CA ALA A 255 3.93 -6.94 -18.73
C ALA A 255 4.73 -8.19 -18.35
N LEU A 256 4.15 -9.06 -17.52
CA LEU A 256 4.76 -10.33 -17.11
C LEU A 256 4.79 -11.34 -18.25
N ALA A 257 3.79 -11.35 -19.13
CA ALA A 257 3.80 -12.17 -20.34
C ALA A 257 4.92 -11.75 -21.30
N ASP A 258 5.19 -10.44 -21.41
CA ASP A 258 6.29 -9.91 -22.22
C ASP A 258 7.67 -10.24 -21.61
N ASN A 259 7.78 -10.20 -20.27
CA ASN A 259 9.01 -10.51 -19.55
C ASN A 259 8.77 -11.50 -18.40
N PRO A 260 8.66 -12.81 -18.70
CA PRO A 260 8.29 -13.82 -17.71
C PRO A 260 9.30 -14.04 -16.59
N SER A 261 10.52 -13.50 -16.67
CA SER A 261 11.57 -13.65 -15.66
C SER A 261 11.55 -12.53 -14.61
N SER A 262 10.99 -11.36 -14.91
CA SER A 262 11.04 -10.17 -14.05
C SER A 262 10.42 -10.39 -12.67
N ALA A 263 11.24 -10.26 -11.63
CA ALA A 263 10.79 -10.33 -10.24
C ALA A 263 10.01 -9.07 -9.84
N ASP A 264 10.42 -7.88 -10.30
CA ASP A 264 9.75 -6.61 -10.01
C ASP A 264 8.28 -6.62 -10.49
N ILE A 265 8.02 -7.11 -11.72
CA ILE A 265 6.66 -7.19 -12.25
C ILE A 265 5.80 -8.15 -11.42
N ARG A 266 6.34 -9.31 -11.03
CA ARG A 266 5.62 -10.26 -10.16
C ARG A 266 5.35 -9.68 -8.78
N CYS A 267 6.32 -8.94 -8.22
CA CYS A 267 6.19 -8.25 -6.95
C CYS A 267 5.04 -7.22 -6.99
N ASP A 268 5.00 -6.36 -8.02
CA ASP A 268 3.93 -5.37 -8.20
C ASP A 268 2.56 -6.02 -8.48
N LEU A 269 2.55 -7.17 -9.17
CA LEU A 269 1.33 -7.96 -9.35
C LEU A 269 0.86 -8.54 -8.00
N GLY A 270 1.78 -9.00 -7.14
CA GLY A 270 1.49 -9.41 -5.76
C GLY A 270 0.85 -8.29 -4.94
N ALA A 271 1.43 -7.09 -4.98
CA ALA A 271 0.83 -5.91 -4.34
C ALA A 271 -0.57 -5.57 -4.90
N THR A 272 -0.75 -5.72 -6.21
CA THR A 272 -2.05 -5.51 -6.86
C THR A 272 -3.10 -6.53 -6.42
N LEU A 273 -2.71 -7.80 -6.25
CA LEU A 273 -3.59 -8.84 -5.73
C LEU A 273 -4.05 -8.55 -4.30
N LEU A 274 -3.17 -7.98 -3.46
CA LEU A 274 -3.56 -7.51 -2.13
C LEU A 274 -4.57 -6.37 -2.21
N ALA A 275 -4.39 -5.39 -3.11
CA ALA A 275 -5.36 -4.31 -3.30
C ALA A 275 -6.74 -4.82 -3.77
N LEU A 276 -6.77 -5.97 -4.46
CA LEU A 276 -7.97 -6.70 -4.88
C LEU A 276 -8.51 -7.70 -3.84
N ASP A 277 -7.95 -7.72 -2.63
CA ASP A 277 -8.33 -8.66 -1.55
C ASP A 277 -8.14 -10.14 -1.91
N SER A 278 -7.30 -10.44 -2.91
CA SER A 278 -6.93 -11.79 -3.33
C SER A 278 -5.72 -12.29 -2.54
N VAL A 279 -5.86 -12.39 -1.21
CA VAL A 279 -4.75 -12.62 -0.26
C VAL A 279 -3.99 -13.92 -0.56
N ASP A 280 -4.69 -15.05 -0.72
CA ASP A 280 -4.03 -16.34 -0.97
C ASP A 280 -3.24 -16.37 -2.29
N ALA A 281 -3.78 -15.72 -3.32
CA ALA A 281 -3.09 -15.62 -4.60
C ALA A 281 -1.84 -14.74 -4.49
N ALA A 282 -1.91 -13.65 -3.72
CA ALA A 282 -0.75 -12.81 -3.43
C ALA A 282 0.34 -13.59 -2.69
N ILE A 283 -0.02 -14.34 -1.64
CA ILE A 283 0.95 -15.16 -0.86
C ILE A 283 1.66 -16.15 -1.77
N ARG A 284 0.92 -16.90 -2.61
CA ARG A 284 1.52 -17.86 -3.55
C ARG A 284 2.49 -17.17 -4.51
N LEU A 285 2.04 -16.11 -5.17
CA LEU A 285 2.86 -15.39 -6.17
C LEU A 285 4.12 -14.77 -5.54
N LEU A 286 4.01 -14.21 -4.34
CA LEU A 286 5.14 -13.58 -3.65
C LEU A 286 6.15 -14.63 -3.16
N ARG A 287 5.68 -15.79 -2.65
CA ARG A 287 6.56 -16.92 -2.32
C ARG A 287 7.28 -17.47 -3.56
N GLU A 288 6.59 -17.61 -4.69
CA GLU A 288 7.21 -17.98 -5.98
C GLU A 288 8.25 -16.95 -6.44
N THR A 289 7.95 -15.66 -6.26
CA THR A 289 8.87 -14.57 -6.58
C THR A 289 10.14 -14.67 -5.74
N LEU A 290 10.01 -14.90 -4.44
CA LEU A 290 11.15 -15.05 -3.51
C LEU A 290 11.93 -16.35 -3.72
N ALA A 291 11.29 -17.43 -4.18
CA ALA A 291 12.00 -18.65 -4.56
C ALA A 291 12.95 -18.42 -5.75
N ARG A 292 12.60 -17.51 -6.66
CA ARG A 292 13.42 -17.14 -7.84
C ARG A 292 14.38 -15.98 -7.56
N ALA A 293 14.00 -15.07 -6.67
CA ALA A 293 14.77 -13.90 -6.28
C ALA A 293 14.81 -13.76 -4.74
N PRO A 294 15.64 -14.56 -4.04
CA PRO A 294 15.62 -14.65 -2.56
C PRO A 294 15.96 -13.36 -1.82
N HIS A 295 16.50 -12.36 -2.50
CA HIS A 295 16.93 -11.09 -1.91
C HIS A 295 16.03 -9.90 -2.30
N HIS A 296 14.84 -10.14 -2.87
CA HIS A 296 13.94 -9.08 -3.30
C HIS A 296 13.18 -8.44 -2.11
N ALA A 297 13.68 -7.31 -1.62
CA ALA A 297 13.16 -6.67 -0.41
C ALA A 297 11.67 -6.29 -0.49
N ASP A 298 11.23 -5.71 -1.61
CA ASP A 298 9.81 -5.31 -1.78
C ASP A 298 8.87 -6.52 -1.81
N ALA A 299 9.33 -7.68 -2.28
CA ALA A 299 8.53 -8.89 -2.31
C ALA A 299 8.37 -9.48 -0.90
N GLU A 300 9.41 -9.43 -0.06
CA GLU A 300 9.28 -9.75 1.38
C GLU A 300 8.35 -8.79 2.10
N SER A 301 8.44 -7.48 1.81
CA SER A 301 7.56 -6.48 2.42
C SER A 301 6.10 -6.71 2.05
N ASN A 302 5.81 -7.00 0.78
CA ASN A 302 4.47 -7.35 0.33
C ASN A 302 4.01 -8.70 0.89
N LEU A 303 4.92 -9.67 1.06
CA LEU A 303 4.61 -10.96 1.67
C LEU A 303 4.27 -10.80 3.16
N CYS A 304 4.99 -9.95 3.88
CA CYS A 304 4.68 -9.55 5.26
C CYS A 304 3.23 -9.04 5.36
N GLU A 305 2.83 -8.10 4.51
CA GLU A 305 1.46 -7.59 4.49
C GLU A 305 0.42 -8.67 4.12
N ALA A 306 0.75 -9.55 3.17
CA ALA A 306 -0.12 -10.64 2.76
C ALA A 306 -0.37 -11.64 3.90
N LEU A 307 0.70 -12.08 4.57
CA LEU A 307 0.65 -13.00 5.71
C LEU A 307 -0.06 -12.36 6.92
N ARG A 308 0.17 -11.06 7.16
CA ARG A 308 -0.53 -10.31 8.20
C ARG A 308 -2.04 -10.33 7.97
N ARG A 309 -2.49 -10.07 6.73
CA ARG A 309 -3.92 -10.13 6.36
C ARG A 309 -4.52 -11.54 6.43
N ALA A 310 -3.70 -12.57 6.20
CA ALA A 310 -4.10 -13.97 6.40
C ALA A 310 -4.12 -14.39 7.88
N GLY A 311 -3.62 -13.57 8.81
CA GLY A 311 -3.51 -13.88 10.23
C GLY A 311 -2.31 -14.76 10.61
N SER A 312 -1.42 -15.08 9.66
CA SER A 312 -0.16 -15.79 9.90
C SER A 312 0.90 -14.83 10.44
N LEU A 313 0.68 -14.33 11.67
CA LEU A 313 1.42 -13.20 12.22
C LEU A 313 2.91 -13.49 12.46
N ASP A 314 3.27 -14.69 12.91
CA ASP A 314 4.68 -15.05 13.15
C ASP A 314 5.47 -15.06 11.83
N ASP A 315 4.92 -15.70 10.79
CA ASP A 315 5.49 -15.68 9.44
C ASP A 315 5.56 -14.25 8.87
N ALA A 316 4.55 -13.42 9.16
CA ALA A 316 4.50 -12.03 8.73
C ALA A 316 5.62 -11.20 9.38
N ILE A 317 5.87 -11.37 10.68
CA ILE A 317 6.95 -10.72 11.40
C ILE A 317 8.30 -11.11 10.79
N GLN A 318 8.54 -12.42 10.59
CA GLN A 318 9.77 -12.90 9.97
C GLN A 318 9.99 -12.35 8.55
N ALA A 319 8.93 -12.26 7.73
CA ALA A 319 9.01 -11.62 6.41
C ALA A 319 9.33 -10.13 6.51
N GLY A 320 8.73 -9.43 7.49
CA GLY A 320 9.01 -8.03 7.80
C GLY A 320 10.47 -7.80 8.21
N GLU A 321 11.02 -8.65 9.09
CA GLU A 321 12.43 -8.60 9.51
C GLU A 321 13.39 -8.79 8.34
N ARG A 322 13.11 -9.76 7.45
CA ARG A 322 13.90 -9.96 6.23
C ARG A 322 13.82 -8.74 5.30
N ALA A 323 12.64 -8.13 5.17
CA ALA A 323 12.44 -6.93 4.35
C ALA A 323 13.25 -5.74 4.88
N THR A 324 13.17 -5.45 6.17
CA THR A 324 13.85 -4.31 6.81
C THR A 324 15.37 -4.51 6.88
N THR A 325 15.84 -5.75 7.04
CA THR A 325 17.27 -6.08 6.99
C THR A 325 17.87 -5.82 5.60
N ARG A 326 17.12 -6.16 4.53
CA ARG A 326 17.59 -6.01 3.14
C ARG A 326 17.45 -4.59 2.62
N ALA A 327 16.41 -3.87 3.05
CA ALA A 327 16.14 -2.50 2.65
C ALA A 327 15.93 -1.60 3.88
N PRO A 328 17.00 -1.29 4.64
CA PRO A 328 16.90 -0.51 5.89
C PRO A 328 16.43 0.93 5.69
N LEU A 329 16.46 1.43 4.45
CA LEU A 329 15.97 2.75 4.04
C LEU A 329 14.56 2.73 3.42
N SER A 330 13.87 1.57 3.41
CA SER A 330 12.50 1.47 2.92
C SER A 330 11.50 1.77 4.03
N ALA A 331 10.84 2.95 3.97
CA ALA A 331 9.78 3.31 4.91
C ALA A 331 8.61 2.31 4.88
N GLY A 332 8.22 1.84 3.70
CA GLY A 332 7.15 0.85 3.53
C GLY A 332 7.45 -0.50 4.17
N ALA A 333 8.71 -0.96 4.12
CA ALA A 333 9.13 -2.21 4.79
C ALA A 333 9.00 -2.10 6.32
N TRP A 334 9.48 -1.00 6.90
CA TRP A 334 9.36 -0.73 8.33
C TRP A 334 7.90 -0.60 8.78
N LEU A 335 7.06 0.05 7.98
CA LEU A 335 5.64 0.20 8.26
C LEU A 335 4.90 -1.14 8.26
N ASN A 336 5.12 -1.99 7.24
CA ASN A 336 4.47 -3.30 7.18
C ASN A 336 4.95 -4.22 8.32
N HIS A 337 6.25 -4.20 8.64
CA HIS A 337 6.79 -4.96 9.77
C HIS A 337 6.21 -4.50 11.11
N GLY A 338 6.16 -3.18 11.36
CA GLY A 338 5.54 -2.62 12.53
C GLY A 338 4.04 -2.94 12.63
N ALA A 339 3.31 -2.89 11.52
CA ALA A 339 1.90 -3.30 11.49
C ALA A 339 1.69 -4.79 11.81
N ALA A 340 2.59 -5.67 11.37
CA ALA A 340 2.54 -7.09 11.72
C ALA A 340 2.81 -7.33 13.22
N MET A 341 3.82 -6.66 13.78
CA MET A 341 4.11 -6.68 15.23
C MET A 341 2.95 -6.13 16.05
N LEU A 342 2.31 -5.06 15.56
CA LEU A 342 1.14 -4.49 16.20
C LEU A 342 0.02 -5.55 16.24
N ASP A 343 -0.38 -6.12 15.10
CA ASP A 343 -1.41 -7.18 15.06
C ASP A 343 -1.05 -8.40 15.95
N ALA A 344 0.24 -8.68 16.16
CA ALA A 344 0.74 -9.72 17.06
C ALA A 344 0.71 -9.34 18.57
N GLY A 345 0.44 -8.08 18.91
CA GLY A 345 0.40 -7.60 20.29
C GLY A 345 1.73 -7.04 20.82
N MET A 346 2.75 -6.94 19.98
CA MET A 346 4.08 -6.39 20.31
C MET A 346 4.08 -4.87 20.11
N ALA A 347 3.31 -4.16 20.94
CA ALA A 347 3.02 -2.73 20.74
C ALA A 347 4.28 -1.84 20.81
N SER A 348 5.19 -2.11 21.74
CA SER A 348 6.42 -1.34 21.94
C SER A 348 7.38 -1.48 20.75
N GLU A 349 7.58 -2.71 20.27
CA GLU A 349 8.41 -3.02 19.11
C GLU A 349 7.79 -2.48 17.83
N ALA A 350 6.47 -2.59 17.69
CA ALA A 350 5.71 -1.97 16.60
C ALA A 350 5.93 -0.45 16.56
N ARG A 351 5.80 0.23 17.69
CA ARG A 351 6.01 1.69 17.78
C ARG A 351 7.43 2.08 17.35
N ALA A 352 8.45 1.33 17.75
CA ALA A 352 9.83 1.58 17.34
C ALA A 352 10.04 1.41 15.82
N ALA A 353 9.51 0.34 15.23
CA ALA A 353 9.57 0.11 13.78
C ALA A 353 8.81 1.19 12.99
N ILE A 354 7.62 1.59 13.44
CA ILE A 354 6.82 2.62 12.78
C ILE A 354 7.48 4.00 12.91
N ALA A 355 8.10 4.31 14.06
CA ALA A 355 8.89 5.53 14.22
C ALA A 355 10.05 5.58 13.22
N ARG A 356 10.68 4.42 12.92
CA ARG A 356 11.70 4.35 11.87
C ARG A 356 11.12 4.61 10.47
N ALA A 357 9.92 4.12 10.18
CA ALA A 357 9.21 4.44 8.94
C ALA A 357 8.94 5.95 8.81
N LEU A 358 8.44 6.60 9.88
CA LEU A 358 8.19 8.04 9.92
C LEU A 358 9.47 8.88 9.79
N ALA A 359 10.59 8.43 10.35
CA ALA A 359 11.87 9.11 10.18
C ALA A 359 12.38 9.09 8.72
N LEU A 360 12.02 8.05 7.96
CA LEU A 360 12.35 7.91 6.54
C LEU A 360 11.35 8.65 5.63
N GLU A 361 10.07 8.64 6.00
CA GLU A 361 8.99 9.32 5.27
C GLU A 361 8.03 10.05 6.23
N PRO A 362 8.34 11.31 6.58
CA PRO A 362 7.54 12.08 7.55
C PRO A 362 6.13 12.44 7.09
N SER A 363 5.85 12.35 5.78
CA SER A 363 4.56 12.72 5.17
C SER A 363 3.63 11.53 4.95
N SER A 364 3.81 10.43 5.68
CA SER A 364 3.02 9.21 5.53
C SER A 364 1.84 9.16 6.51
N ALA A 365 0.63 9.50 6.02
CA ALA A 365 -0.59 9.45 6.83
C ALA A 365 -0.86 8.03 7.39
N ARG A 366 -0.55 6.99 6.61
CA ARG A 366 -0.67 5.59 7.03
C ARG A 366 0.27 5.24 8.19
N ALA A 367 1.50 5.78 8.18
CA ALA A 367 2.45 5.56 9.25
C ALA A 367 2.07 6.32 10.54
N GLU A 368 1.58 7.56 10.43
CA GLU A 368 1.06 8.31 11.58
C GLU A 368 -0.14 7.61 12.23
N ASN A 369 -1.08 7.09 11.43
CA ASN A 369 -2.20 6.30 11.94
C ASN A 369 -1.71 5.01 12.65
N ALA A 370 -0.78 4.28 12.05
CA ALA A 370 -0.23 3.07 12.67
C ALA A 370 0.53 3.39 13.98
N TYR A 371 1.21 4.53 14.04
CA TYR A 371 1.90 5.02 15.24
C TYR A 371 0.90 5.32 16.36
N GLY A 372 -0.20 6.01 16.05
CA GLY A 372 -1.30 6.22 16.99
C GLY A 372 -1.90 4.92 17.51
N SER A 373 -2.13 3.93 16.64
CA SER A 373 -2.62 2.61 17.06
C SER A 373 -1.63 1.83 17.93
N ALA A 374 -0.33 2.06 17.80
CA ALA A 374 0.67 1.47 18.70
C ALA A 374 0.64 2.13 20.09
N LEU A 375 0.52 3.47 20.15
CA LEU A 375 0.36 4.21 21.41
C LEU A 375 -0.92 3.83 22.16
N GLU A 376 -2.04 3.69 21.43
CA GLU A 376 -3.31 3.26 22.01
C GLU A 376 -3.22 1.85 22.62
N ALA A 377 -2.50 0.95 21.96
CA ALA A 377 -2.24 -0.40 22.46
C ALA A 377 -1.37 -0.42 23.72
N GLU A 378 -0.46 0.55 23.88
CA GLU A 378 0.32 0.78 25.10
C GLU A 378 -0.49 1.49 26.21
N GLY A 379 -1.70 1.98 25.90
CA GLY A 379 -2.58 2.68 26.85
C GLY A 379 -2.38 4.19 26.93
N ASP A 380 -1.73 4.81 25.94
CA ASP A 380 -1.56 6.27 25.85
C ASP A 380 -2.47 6.86 24.76
N ALA A 381 -3.77 6.94 25.04
CA ALA A 381 -4.73 7.48 24.08
C ALA A 381 -4.54 8.99 23.81
N ALA A 382 -4.01 9.74 24.78
CA ALA A 382 -3.71 11.16 24.60
C ALA A 382 -2.61 11.38 23.54
N ALA A 383 -1.51 10.62 23.59
CA ALA A 383 -0.49 10.66 22.55
C ALA A 383 -1.01 10.10 21.21
N ALA A 384 -1.88 9.09 21.25
CA ALA A 384 -2.49 8.53 20.04
C ALA A 384 -3.32 9.58 19.27
N LEU A 385 -4.09 10.43 19.97
CA LEU A 385 -4.86 11.52 19.35
C LEU A 385 -3.98 12.47 18.54
N VAL A 386 -2.82 12.85 19.07
CA VAL A 386 -1.86 13.71 18.35
C VAL A 386 -1.38 13.07 17.05
N ALA A 387 -1.12 11.77 17.06
CA ALA A 387 -0.71 11.03 15.86
C ALA A 387 -1.86 10.93 14.84
N TYR A 388 -3.09 10.66 15.29
CA TYR A 388 -4.25 10.63 14.40
C TYR A 388 -4.56 12.00 13.78
N ASP A 389 -4.40 13.09 14.52
CA ASP A 389 -4.54 14.44 13.99
C ASP A 389 -3.50 14.75 12.91
N ARG A 390 -2.25 14.30 13.08
CA ARG A 390 -1.22 14.40 12.02
C ARG A 390 -1.59 13.58 10.79
N ALA A 391 -2.09 12.36 10.98
CA ALA A 391 -2.57 11.52 9.88
C ALA A 391 -3.70 12.22 9.09
N LEU A 392 -4.65 12.85 9.78
CA LEU A 392 -5.78 13.55 9.17
C LEU A 392 -5.38 14.91 8.57
N ALA A 393 -4.32 15.54 9.06
CA ALA A 393 -3.73 16.73 8.43
C ALA A 393 -3.06 16.38 7.09
N LEU A 394 -2.45 15.19 6.99
CA LEU A 394 -1.84 14.68 5.76
C LEU A 394 -2.89 14.15 4.76
N ASP A 395 -3.91 13.45 5.23
CA ASP A 395 -5.06 13.00 4.42
C ASP A 395 -6.40 13.19 5.17
N PRO A 396 -7.12 14.29 4.91
CA PRO A 396 -8.42 14.56 5.54
C PRO A 396 -9.51 13.51 5.24
N ARG A 397 -9.33 12.70 4.18
CA ARG A 397 -10.26 11.64 3.76
C ARG A 397 -9.88 10.26 4.29
N PHE A 398 -8.87 10.18 5.16
CA PHE A 398 -8.45 8.91 5.75
C PHE A 398 -9.44 8.43 6.83
N HIS A 399 -10.53 7.80 6.38
CA HIS A 399 -11.65 7.39 7.25
C HIS A 399 -11.25 6.42 8.37
N GLU A 400 -10.23 5.58 8.16
CA GLU A 400 -9.71 4.67 9.18
C GLU A 400 -9.02 5.45 10.31
N ALA A 401 -8.17 6.43 10.00
CA ALA A 401 -7.56 7.30 11.00
C ALA A 401 -8.60 8.12 11.76
N ARG A 402 -9.65 8.60 11.09
CA ARG A 402 -10.77 9.29 11.73
C ARG A 402 -11.53 8.40 12.70
N LEU A 403 -11.77 7.13 12.33
CA LEU A 403 -12.39 6.17 13.24
C LEU A 403 -11.48 5.89 14.45
N ASN A 404 -10.18 5.69 14.25
CA ASN A 404 -9.25 5.47 15.36
C ASN A 404 -9.18 6.67 16.29
N ARG A 405 -9.19 7.89 15.75
CA ARG A 405 -9.32 9.13 16.53
C ARG A 405 -10.61 9.12 17.36
N ALA A 406 -11.75 8.79 16.75
CA ALA A 406 -13.03 8.69 17.45
C ALA A 406 -12.95 7.76 18.67
N LEU A 407 -12.34 6.58 18.51
CA LEU A 407 -12.18 5.62 19.59
C LEU A 407 -11.31 6.17 20.72
N ALA A 408 -10.24 6.89 20.39
CA ALA A 408 -9.38 7.54 21.39
C ALA A 408 -10.09 8.72 22.09
N GLU A 409 -10.87 9.53 21.36
CA GLU A 409 -11.70 10.62 21.92
C GLU A 409 -12.74 10.06 22.90
N LEU A 410 -13.45 9.00 22.49
CA LEU A 410 -14.39 8.29 23.36
C LEU A 410 -13.70 7.72 24.60
N LYS A 411 -12.50 7.16 24.45
CA LYS A 411 -11.72 6.61 25.56
C LYS A 411 -11.26 7.68 26.57
N GLN A 412 -11.00 8.90 26.10
CA GLN A 412 -10.70 10.07 26.95
C GLN A 412 -11.97 10.72 27.53
N GLY A 413 -13.16 10.25 27.16
CA GLY A 413 -14.43 10.80 27.64
C GLY A 413 -14.97 11.98 26.80
N ASP A 414 -14.30 12.36 25.70
CA ASP A 414 -14.82 13.36 24.75
C ASP A 414 -15.86 12.72 23.82
N TYR A 415 -17.04 12.48 24.38
CA TYR A 415 -18.12 11.80 23.67
C TYR A 415 -18.70 12.67 22.55
N ARG A 416 -18.62 13.99 22.69
CA ARG A 416 -19.16 14.91 21.68
C ARG A 416 -18.41 14.79 20.35
N ASN A 417 -17.09 14.87 20.40
CA ASN A 417 -16.26 14.72 19.20
C ASN A 417 -16.17 13.25 18.78
N GLY A 418 -15.99 12.36 19.76
CA GLY A 418 -15.89 10.93 19.54
C GLY A 418 -17.06 10.37 18.74
N TRP A 419 -18.30 10.71 19.08
CA TRP A 419 -19.45 10.24 18.32
C TRP A 419 -19.55 10.81 16.91
N ALA A 420 -19.13 12.06 16.72
CA ALA A 420 -19.15 12.69 15.40
C ALA A 420 -18.16 12.03 14.45
N ASP A 421 -16.93 11.77 14.91
CA ASP A 421 -15.92 11.09 14.12
C ASP A 421 -16.20 9.59 13.97
N TYR A 422 -16.88 8.97 14.93
CA TYR A 422 -17.25 7.55 14.87
C TYR A 422 -18.13 7.23 13.65
N GLU A 423 -18.85 8.21 13.10
CA GLU A 423 -19.60 8.08 11.84
C GLU A 423 -18.70 7.77 10.63
N ALA A 424 -17.38 8.02 10.72
CA ALA A 424 -16.41 7.64 9.68
C ALA A 424 -16.42 6.15 9.35
N ARG A 425 -16.78 5.29 10.32
CA ARG A 425 -16.91 3.84 10.10
C ARG A 425 -17.82 3.49 8.92
N ARG A 426 -18.83 4.34 8.65
CA ARG A 426 -19.82 4.16 7.58
C ARG A 426 -19.22 4.26 6.17
N LYS A 427 -17.99 4.76 6.05
CA LYS A 427 -17.23 4.86 4.79
C LYS A 427 -16.23 3.71 4.60
N LEU A 428 -16.05 2.86 5.61
CA LEU A 428 -15.14 1.72 5.54
C LEU A 428 -15.81 0.55 4.83
N LYS A 429 -15.00 -0.27 4.14
CA LYS A 429 -15.48 -1.48 3.44
C LYS A 429 -16.09 -2.51 4.39
N SER A 430 -15.69 -2.51 5.66
CA SER A 430 -16.21 -3.39 6.71
C SER A 430 -17.61 -3.01 7.20
N PHE A 431 -18.11 -1.81 6.86
CA PHE A 431 -19.46 -1.42 7.23
C PHE A 431 -20.47 -2.27 6.45
N PRO A 432 -21.44 -2.91 7.14
CA PRO A 432 -22.34 -3.86 6.48
C PRO A 432 -23.19 -3.16 5.43
N ALA A 433 -23.40 -3.87 4.32
CA ALA A 433 -24.40 -3.50 3.34
C ALA A 433 -25.78 -3.80 3.94
N VAL A 434 -26.57 -2.76 4.20
CA VAL A 434 -27.93 -2.87 4.71
C VAL A 434 -28.88 -2.25 3.68
N PRO A 435 -30.07 -2.84 3.44
CA PRO A 435 -31.07 -2.24 2.57
C PRO A 435 -31.34 -0.77 2.94
N ARG A 436 -31.31 0.12 1.94
CA ARG A 436 -31.51 1.58 2.09
C ARG A 436 -32.73 2.06 1.34
N ASP A 437 -33.78 1.25 1.34
CA ASP A 437 -35.08 1.56 0.76
C ASP A 437 -35.87 2.59 1.60
N ALA A 438 -35.44 2.86 2.83
CA ALA A 438 -36.01 3.86 3.73
C ALA A 438 -35.11 5.11 3.89
N ALA A 439 -35.72 6.22 4.31
CA ALA A 439 -35.00 7.46 4.62
C ALA A 439 -34.17 7.31 5.91
N GLU A 440 -33.04 8.01 5.99
CA GLU A 440 -32.19 7.94 7.18
C GLU A 440 -32.73 8.86 8.29
N TRP A 441 -32.85 8.31 9.51
CA TRP A 441 -33.27 9.09 10.68
C TRP A 441 -32.10 9.90 11.23
N HIS A 442 -32.23 11.19 11.52
CA HIS A 442 -31.11 12.03 11.99
C HIS A 442 -31.24 12.52 13.44
N GLY A 443 -32.19 11.99 14.21
CA GLY A 443 -32.43 12.38 15.61
C GLY A 443 -33.71 13.20 15.83
N GLU A 444 -34.39 13.56 14.73
CA GLU A 444 -35.68 14.25 14.72
C GLU A 444 -36.81 13.41 15.33
N THR A 445 -37.93 14.06 15.68
CA THR A 445 -39.15 13.36 16.10
C THR A 445 -39.84 12.73 14.90
N PHE A 446 -40.27 11.48 15.01
CA PHE A 446 -40.86 10.72 13.89
C PHE A 446 -42.28 10.21 14.13
N ARG A 447 -42.87 10.44 15.32
CA ARG A 447 -44.30 10.26 15.63
C ARG A 447 -44.90 8.96 15.06
N THR A 448 -45.81 9.01 14.09
CA THR A 448 -46.51 7.82 13.60
C THR A 448 -45.64 6.89 12.76
N SER A 449 -44.41 7.29 12.40
CA SER A 449 -43.50 6.50 11.60
C SER A 449 -42.87 5.34 12.37
N THR A 450 -42.44 4.33 11.61
CA THR A 450 -41.69 3.18 12.10
C THR A 450 -40.22 3.32 11.75
N LEU A 451 -39.36 3.32 12.77
CA LEU A 451 -37.92 3.37 12.64
C LEU A 451 -37.33 1.96 12.83
N LEU A 452 -36.55 1.52 11.84
CA LEU A 452 -35.73 0.32 11.94
C LEU A 452 -34.33 0.69 12.44
N LEU A 453 -33.99 0.26 13.66
CA LEU A 453 -32.60 0.22 14.14
C LEU A 453 -31.99 -1.10 13.69
N PHE A 454 -30.87 -1.06 12.97
CA PHE A 454 -30.15 -2.27 12.58
C PHE A 454 -28.79 -2.37 13.27
N THR A 455 -28.40 -3.58 13.66
CA THR A 455 -27.08 -3.82 14.25
C THR A 455 -26.02 -3.92 13.19
N GLU A 456 -24.91 -3.21 13.35
CA GLU A 456 -23.80 -3.23 12.41
C GLU A 456 -22.48 -3.79 12.97
N GLN A 457 -22.45 -4.21 14.25
CA GLN A 457 -21.26 -4.73 14.94
C GLN A 457 -21.55 -6.06 15.66
N GLY A 458 -20.76 -6.41 16.70
CA GLY A 458 -20.88 -7.67 17.42
C GLY A 458 -22.00 -7.69 18.47
N TYR A 459 -22.16 -8.85 19.13
CA TYR A 459 -23.20 -9.04 20.16
C TYR A 459 -23.08 -8.07 21.33
N GLY A 460 -21.85 -7.77 21.78
CA GLY A 460 -21.60 -6.84 22.89
C GLY A 460 -22.07 -5.42 22.58
N ASP A 461 -21.83 -4.96 21.34
CA ASP A 461 -22.29 -3.66 20.87
C ASP A 461 -23.82 -3.58 20.85
N THR A 462 -24.49 -4.62 20.34
CA THR A 462 -25.96 -4.72 20.37
C THR A 462 -26.49 -4.66 21.79
N LEU A 463 -25.96 -5.50 22.68
CA LEU A 463 -26.38 -5.59 24.08
C LEU A 463 -26.17 -4.29 24.84
N GLN A 464 -25.11 -3.55 24.56
CA GLN A 464 -24.89 -2.26 25.19
C GLN A 464 -25.82 -1.19 24.61
N PHE A 465 -25.91 -1.07 23.28
CA PHE A 465 -26.55 0.08 22.65
C PHE A 465 -28.07 -0.04 22.53
N VAL A 466 -28.64 -1.24 22.66
CA VAL A 466 -30.11 -1.42 22.77
C VAL A 466 -30.70 -0.63 23.94
N ARG A 467 -29.87 -0.26 24.93
CA ARG A 467 -30.22 0.66 26.03
C ARG A 467 -30.82 1.99 25.58
N PHE A 468 -30.54 2.41 24.35
CA PHE A 468 -31.02 3.68 23.81
C PHE A 468 -32.39 3.56 23.15
N ALA A 469 -32.91 2.35 22.93
CA ALA A 469 -34.22 2.13 22.32
C ALA A 469 -35.36 2.91 23.04
N PRO A 470 -35.43 2.99 24.38
CA PRO A 470 -36.41 3.83 25.07
C PRO A 470 -36.30 5.33 24.74
N LEU A 471 -35.07 5.86 24.64
CA LEU A 471 -34.84 7.27 24.32
C LEU A 471 -35.22 7.57 22.86
N VAL A 472 -34.98 6.62 21.96
CA VAL A 472 -35.40 6.70 20.56
C VAL A 472 -36.93 6.64 20.47
N ALA A 473 -37.58 5.70 21.16
CA ALA A 473 -39.04 5.57 21.19
C ALA A 473 -39.73 6.82 21.76
N ALA A 474 -39.10 7.49 22.73
CA ALA A 474 -39.59 8.77 23.28
C ALA A 474 -39.66 9.91 22.25
N LYS A 475 -39.06 9.75 21.05
CA LYS A 475 -39.20 10.67 19.91
C LYS A 475 -40.52 10.49 19.15
N GLY A 476 -41.38 9.56 19.59
CA GLY A 476 -42.82 9.55 19.33
C GLY A 476 -43.35 8.39 18.50
N GLY A 477 -42.51 7.44 18.05
CA GLY A 477 -42.91 6.38 17.12
C GLY A 477 -42.50 4.97 17.45
N LYS A 478 -42.75 4.06 16.51
CA LYS A 478 -42.44 2.63 16.66
C LYS A 478 -40.98 2.38 16.35
N VAL A 479 -40.32 1.58 17.18
CA VAL A 479 -38.91 1.22 17.00
C VAL A 479 -38.81 -0.29 16.83
N ILE A 480 -38.34 -0.72 15.67
CA ILE A 480 -38.03 -2.11 15.37
C ILE A 480 -36.52 -2.27 15.49
N LEU A 481 -36.07 -3.33 16.16
CA LEU A 481 -34.66 -3.72 16.18
C LEU A 481 -34.44 -4.91 15.24
N ALA A 482 -33.60 -4.74 14.24
CA ALA A 482 -33.07 -5.85 13.46
C ALA A 482 -31.67 -6.21 13.98
N CYS A 483 -31.53 -7.37 14.62
CA CYS A 483 -30.30 -7.80 15.28
C CYS A 483 -29.89 -9.23 14.92
N GLN A 484 -28.74 -9.67 15.43
CA GLN A 484 -28.28 -11.03 15.28
C GLN A 484 -29.31 -12.03 15.88
N ARG A 485 -29.53 -13.17 15.20
CA ARG A 485 -30.57 -14.16 15.56
C ARG A 485 -30.49 -14.63 17.02
N ALA A 486 -29.28 -14.87 17.52
CA ALA A 486 -29.05 -15.33 18.88
C ALA A 486 -29.46 -14.33 19.98
N LEU A 487 -29.76 -13.07 19.64
CA LEU A 487 -30.23 -12.04 20.57
C LEU A 487 -31.74 -11.80 20.50
N VAL A 488 -32.45 -12.31 19.49
CA VAL A 488 -33.87 -11.99 19.27
C VAL A 488 -34.72 -12.42 20.46
N SER A 489 -34.58 -13.68 20.92
CA SER A 489 -35.33 -14.22 22.05
C SER A 489 -35.10 -13.46 23.37
N LEU A 490 -33.89 -12.91 23.56
CA LEU A 490 -33.51 -12.16 24.75
C LEU A 490 -34.06 -10.74 24.74
N LEU A 491 -34.07 -10.09 23.57
CA LEU A 491 -34.43 -8.67 23.42
C LEU A 491 -35.91 -8.46 23.10
N GLU A 492 -36.65 -9.52 22.78
CA GLU A 492 -38.09 -9.48 22.55
C GLU A 492 -38.84 -8.86 23.74
N GLY A 493 -39.76 -7.92 23.46
CA GLY A 493 -40.47 -7.17 24.50
C GLY A 493 -39.60 -6.19 25.30
N GLY A 494 -38.38 -5.91 24.84
CA GLY A 494 -37.47 -4.96 25.48
C GLY A 494 -38.02 -3.53 25.54
N PRO A 495 -37.64 -2.73 26.56
CA PRO A 495 -38.13 -1.36 26.71
C PRO A 495 -37.92 -0.50 25.45
N GLY A 496 -38.98 0.15 24.98
CA GLY A 496 -38.94 1.03 23.80
C GLY A 496 -38.96 0.31 22.45
N LEU A 497 -38.92 -1.03 22.41
CA LEU A 497 -38.98 -1.81 21.18
C LEU A 497 -40.42 -2.29 20.92
N SER A 498 -40.93 -2.06 19.71
CA SER A 498 -42.21 -2.61 19.28
C SER A 498 -42.08 -4.01 18.67
N GLN A 499 -40.90 -4.36 18.15
CA GLN A 499 -40.60 -5.65 17.54
C GLN A 499 -39.09 -5.88 17.49
N VAL A 500 -38.64 -7.13 17.65
CA VAL A 500 -37.27 -7.55 17.38
C VAL A 500 -37.27 -8.61 16.29
N VAL A 501 -36.38 -8.47 15.30
CA VAL A 501 -36.31 -9.39 14.15
C VAL A 501 -34.86 -9.77 13.84
N PRO A 502 -34.62 -10.94 13.23
CA PRO A 502 -33.30 -11.30 12.77
C PRO A 502 -32.89 -10.42 11.57
N ILE A 503 -31.68 -9.84 11.64
CA ILE A 503 -31.10 -8.96 10.60
C ILE A 503 -30.82 -9.70 9.28
N ASP A 504 -30.66 -11.02 9.34
CA ASP A 504 -30.46 -11.90 8.18
C ASP A 504 -31.78 -12.40 7.55
N GLY A 505 -32.93 -11.98 8.10
CA GLY A 505 -34.25 -12.33 7.62
C GLY A 505 -34.97 -11.19 6.90
N PRO A 506 -36.22 -11.42 6.45
CA PRO A 506 -37.08 -10.37 5.90
C PRO A 506 -37.30 -9.25 6.92
N LEU A 507 -37.00 -8.01 6.53
CA LEU A 507 -37.21 -6.84 7.36
C LEU A 507 -38.68 -6.41 7.31
N PRO A 508 -39.32 -6.10 8.46
CA PRO A 508 -40.67 -5.53 8.48
C PRO A 508 -40.75 -4.19 7.74
N SER A 509 -41.96 -3.78 7.36
CA SER A 509 -42.20 -2.46 6.78
C SER A 509 -41.79 -1.36 7.76
N HIS A 510 -41.01 -0.39 7.27
CA HIS A 510 -40.48 0.72 8.03
C HIS A 510 -40.35 1.96 7.14
N ASP A 511 -40.42 3.14 7.74
CA ASP A 511 -40.35 4.43 7.04
C ASP A 511 -38.94 5.03 7.13
N LEU A 512 -38.26 4.76 8.25
CA LEU A 512 -36.95 5.31 8.60
C LEU A 512 -35.97 4.21 8.99
N ILE A 513 -34.68 4.46 8.79
CA ILE A 513 -33.61 3.52 9.14
C ILE A 513 -32.43 4.20 9.85
N ALA A 514 -31.79 3.48 10.78
CA ALA A 514 -30.60 3.93 11.48
C ALA A 514 -29.69 2.76 11.90
N PRO A 515 -28.35 2.88 11.77
CA PRO A 515 -27.43 1.97 12.43
C PRO A 515 -27.52 2.20 13.95
N LEU A 516 -27.61 1.11 14.73
CA LEU A 516 -27.78 1.16 16.18
C LEU A 516 -26.66 1.95 16.87
N MET A 517 -25.41 1.81 16.42
CA MET A 517 -24.29 2.56 17.02
C MET A 517 -24.28 4.05 16.67
N SER A 518 -25.15 4.51 15.77
CA SER A 518 -25.31 5.95 15.48
C SER A 518 -26.24 6.64 16.47
N THR A 519 -26.95 5.86 17.31
CA THR A 519 -27.95 6.40 18.24
C THR A 519 -27.38 7.40 19.25
N PRO A 520 -26.17 7.24 19.85
CA PRO A 520 -25.66 8.25 20.77
C PRO A 520 -25.37 9.58 20.09
N PHE A 521 -24.84 9.53 18.86
CA PHE A 521 -24.58 10.72 18.06
C PHE A 521 -25.88 11.46 17.75
N ARG A 522 -26.91 10.74 17.25
CA ARG A 522 -28.22 11.31 16.88
C ARG A 522 -29.00 11.84 18.09
N LEU A 523 -28.74 11.30 19.27
CA LEU A 523 -29.33 11.76 20.53
C LEU A 523 -28.48 12.85 21.21
N GLY A 524 -27.29 13.18 20.68
CA GLY A 524 -26.39 14.18 21.26
C GLY A 524 -25.86 13.80 22.65
N LEU A 525 -25.62 12.50 22.89
CA LEU A 525 -25.23 12.02 24.21
C LEU A 525 -23.78 12.38 24.55
N THR A 526 -23.58 12.92 25.77
CA THR A 526 -22.27 13.07 26.40
C THR A 526 -22.05 11.98 27.46
N LEU A 527 -20.85 11.90 28.02
CA LEU A 527 -20.50 10.95 29.08
C LEU A 527 -21.40 11.11 30.32
N GLU A 528 -21.72 12.35 30.68
CA GLU A 528 -22.55 12.69 31.85
C GLU A 528 -24.02 12.33 31.63
N ALA A 529 -24.47 12.37 30.37
CA ALA A 529 -25.84 12.09 29.96
C ALA A 529 -26.11 10.60 29.69
N LEU A 530 -25.13 9.72 29.91
CA LEU A 530 -25.33 8.29 29.74
C LEU A 530 -26.40 7.76 30.71
N PRO A 531 -27.40 7.00 30.22
CA PRO A 531 -28.33 6.30 31.10
C PRO A 531 -27.56 5.38 32.04
N LYS A 532 -27.93 5.34 33.33
CA LYS A 532 -27.35 4.42 34.31
C LYS A 532 -28.35 3.37 34.80
N SER A 533 -29.59 3.44 34.32
CA SER A 533 -30.66 2.52 34.68
C SER A 533 -30.34 1.10 34.19
N VAL A 534 -30.29 0.17 35.14
CA VAL A 534 -30.20 -1.28 34.93
C VAL A 534 -31.22 -1.96 35.85
N PRO A 535 -31.80 -3.11 35.45
CA PRO A 535 -31.64 -3.74 34.16
C PRO A 535 -32.40 -2.99 33.04
N TYR A 536 -31.87 -3.03 31.81
CA TYR A 536 -32.59 -2.59 30.60
C TYR A 536 -32.84 -3.74 29.61
N VAL A 537 -32.32 -4.93 29.92
CA VAL A 537 -32.71 -6.21 29.32
C VAL A 537 -33.50 -6.98 30.38
N ALA A 538 -34.67 -7.50 30.03
CA ALA A 538 -35.53 -8.19 30.98
C ALA A 538 -34.85 -9.47 31.52
N PRO A 539 -34.67 -9.63 32.84
CA PRO A 539 -34.00 -10.80 33.39
C PRO A 539 -34.87 -12.05 33.23
N PRO A 540 -34.39 -13.12 32.55
CA PRO A 540 -35.12 -14.38 32.50
C PRO A 540 -35.08 -15.10 33.86
N PRO A 541 -35.98 -16.08 34.10
CA PRO A 541 -35.89 -16.95 35.27
C PRO A 541 -34.52 -17.63 35.36
N PRO A 542 -33.92 -17.78 36.56
CA PRO A 542 -32.63 -18.43 36.71
C PRO A 542 -32.72 -19.92 36.40
N MET A 543 -31.74 -20.45 35.67
CA MET A 543 -31.65 -21.90 35.45
C MET A 543 -31.14 -22.62 36.70
N ALA A 544 -31.44 -23.91 36.81
CA ALA A 544 -30.90 -24.74 37.88
C ALA A 544 -29.38 -24.96 37.69
N VAL A 545 -28.61 -24.65 38.72
CA VAL A 545 -27.17 -24.93 38.81
C VAL A 545 -26.90 -25.70 40.09
N GLU A 546 -26.06 -26.74 40.03
CA GLU A 546 -25.61 -27.46 41.20
C GLU A 546 -24.69 -26.54 42.02
N ALA A 547 -25.01 -26.31 43.29
CA ALA A 547 -24.24 -25.40 44.13
C ALA A 547 -24.28 -25.81 45.61
N SER A 548 -23.14 -25.74 46.28
CA SER A 548 -23.10 -25.70 47.74
C SER A 548 -23.67 -24.36 48.22
N LYS A 549 -24.49 -24.38 49.27
CA LYS A 549 -25.12 -23.15 49.80
C LYS A 549 -24.11 -22.15 50.35
N ASP A 550 -22.93 -22.65 50.75
CA ASP A 550 -21.89 -21.87 51.44
C ASP A 550 -20.77 -21.37 50.50
N GLN A 551 -20.88 -21.65 49.19
CA GLN A 551 -19.88 -21.24 48.20
C GLN A 551 -20.38 -20.10 47.31
N LEU A 552 -19.47 -19.20 46.95
CA LEU A 552 -19.73 -18.14 45.98
C LEU A 552 -19.77 -18.73 44.56
N ARG A 553 -20.87 -18.50 43.84
CA ARG A 553 -21.04 -19.01 42.47
C ARG A 553 -20.53 -17.99 41.46
N ILE A 554 -19.42 -18.29 40.80
CA ILE A 554 -18.74 -17.34 39.90
C ILE A 554 -18.83 -17.83 38.46
N GLY A 555 -19.45 -17.04 37.58
CA GLY A 555 -19.43 -17.27 36.14
C GLY A 555 -18.13 -16.75 35.52
N ILE A 556 -17.47 -17.54 34.67
CA ILE A 556 -16.23 -17.14 33.99
C ILE A 556 -16.34 -17.19 32.46
N ALA A 557 -15.76 -16.20 31.79
CA ALA A 557 -15.49 -16.24 30.35
C ALA A 557 -14.20 -15.47 30.04
N TRP A 558 -13.26 -16.10 29.34
CA TRP A 558 -11.86 -15.69 29.26
C TRP A 558 -11.39 -15.32 27.86
N ALA A 559 -12.13 -15.70 26.83
CA ALA A 559 -11.78 -15.45 25.44
C ALA A 559 -12.96 -14.91 24.64
N GLY A 560 -12.65 -14.06 23.64
CA GLY A 560 -13.62 -13.60 22.66
C GLY A 560 -13.59 -14.44 21.39
N SER A 561 -14.35 -14.01 20.38
CA SER A 561 -14.34 -14.64 19.07
C SER A 561 -12.97 -14.49 18.37
N VAL A 562 -12.48 -15.58 17.78
CA VAL A 562 -11.28 -15.60 16.92
C VAL A 562 -11.41 -14.70 15.69
N ALA A 563 -12.64 -14.39 15.26
CA ALA A 563 -12.90 -13.45 14.17
C ALA A 563 -12.59 -11.99 14.55
N ASN A 564 -12.46 -11.68 15.84
CA ASN A 564 -12.08 -10.34 16.29
C ASN A 564 -10.56 -10.19 16.28
N ARG A 565 -10.04 -9.23 15.51
CA ARG A 565 -8.59 -8.99 15.34
C ARG A 565 -7.88 -8.62 16.65
N ILE A 566 -8.59 -8.02 17.60
CA ILE A 566 -8.02 -7.61 18.90
C ILE A 566 -8.04 -8.78 19.91
N ASN A 567 -8.67 -9.91 19.57
CA ASN A 567 -8.91 -11.01 20.51
C ASN A 567 -7.65 -11.53 21.19
N ARG A 568 -6.51 -11.57 20.49
CA ARG A 568 -5.21 -11.99 21.04
C ARG A 568 -4.75 -11.10 22.20
N ARG A 569 -5.04 -9.80 22.16
CA ARG A 569 -4.61 -8.84 23.19
C ARG A 569 -5.55 -8.80 24.39
N ARG A 570 -6.84 -9.08 24.19
CA ARG A 570 -7.89 -8.96 25.22
C ARG A 570 -8.30 -10.29 25.87
N SER A 571 -7.87 -11.42 25.32
CA SER A 571 -8.17 -12.74 25.91
C SER A 571 -7.19 -13.07 27.02
N CYS A 572 -7.73 -13.51 28.15
CA CYS A 572 -6.96 -14.03 29.26
C CYS A 572 -6.61 -15.50 28.95
N PRO A 573 -5.32 -15.89 28.98
CA PRO A 573 -4.94 -17.29 28.92
C PRO A 573 -5.68 -18.06 30.00
N LEU A 574 -6.37 -19.14 29.61
CA LEU A 574 -7.24 -19.88 30.54
C LEU A 574 -6.44 -20.41 31.76
N ILE A 575 -5.18 -20.80 31.56
CA ILE A 575 -4.29 -21.24 32.65
C ILE A 575 -4.09 -20.20 33.75
N ALA A 576 -4.17 -18.90 33.43
CA ALA A 576 -4.04 -17.83 34.42
C ALA A 576 -5.20 -17.82 35.41
N LEU A 577 -6.33 -18.47 35.09
CA LEU A 577 -7.49 -18.60 35.99
C LEU A 577 -7.32 -19.70 37.05
N ALA A 578 -6.26 -20.52 37.00
CA ALA A 578 -6.03 -21.61 37.95
C ALA A 578 -6.16 -21.17 39.44
N PRO A 579 -5.62 -20.01 39.87
CA PRO A 579 -5.76 -19.57 41.25
C PRO A 579 -7.22 -19.31 41.70
N LEU A 580 -8.13 -19.02 40.76
CA LEU A 580 -9.55 -18.89 41.06
C LEU A 580 -10.22 -20.26 41.24
N ALA A 581 -9.78 -21.27 40.48
CA ALA A 581 -10.27 -22.64 40.58
C ALA A 581 -9.74 -23.39 41.81
N ASP A 582 -8.64 -22.91 42.42
CA ASP A 582 -8.05 -23.44 43.65
C ASP A 582 -8.77 -22.96 44.93
N ARG A 583 -9.77 -22.08 44.80
CA ARG A 583 -10.52 -21.55 45.95
C ARG A 583 -11.51 -22.57 46.50
N ASN A 584 -11.54 -22.72 47.83
CA ASN A 584 -12.50 -23.59 48.51
C ASN A 584 -13.83 -22.88 48.86
N ASP A 585 -13.85 -21.55 48.79
CA ASP A 585 -15.02 -20.71 49.11
C ASP A 585 -15.82 -20.28 47.87
N ALA A 586 -15.44 -20.76 46.68
CA ALA A 586 -16.10 -20.43 45.42
C ALA A 586 -16.19 -21.65 44.49
N THR A 587 -17.21 -21.64 43.62
CA THR A 587 -17.37 -22.60 42.52
C THR A 587 -17.38 -21.82 41.22
N LEU A 588 -16.55 -22.25 40.25
CA LEU A 588 -16.51 -21.63 38.94
C LEU A 588 -17.47 -22.31 37.96
N TYR A 589 -18.18 -21.49 37.18
CA TYR A 589 -19.10 -21.94 36.14
C TYR A 589 -18.66 -21.34 34.81
N SER A 590 -18.39 -22.17 33.81
CA SER A 590 -18.03 -21.69 32.48
C SER A 590 -19.25 -21.09 31.78
N LEU A 591 -19.11 -19.84 31.33
CA LEU A 591 -20.02 -19.15 30.41
C LEU A 591 -19.34 -18.91 29.04
N GLN A 592 -18.22 -19.59 28.78
CA GLN A 592 -17.45 -19.39 27.56
C GLN A 592 -18.19 -19.96 26.34
N ALA A 593 -18.39 -19.11 25.34
CA ALA A 593 -18.95 -19.53 24.05
C ALA A 593 -17.87 -19.63 22.97
N GLY A 594 -18.16 -20.38 21.90
CA GLY A 594 -17.32 -20.50 20.71
C GLY A 594 -16.22 -21.55 20.80
N SER A 595 -15.23 -21.46 19.90
CA SER A 595 -14.16 -22.47 19.74
C SER A 595 -13.32 -22.70 20.99
N GLU A 596 -13.22 -21.69 21.86
CA GLU A 596 -12.41 -21.74 23.08
C GLU A 596 -13.09 -22.48 24.24
N ALA A 597 -14.39 -22.79 24.15
CA ALA A 597 -15.11 -23.49 25.21
C ALA A 597 -14.50 -24.87 25.54
N GLY A 598 -13.96 -25.56 24.54
CA GLY A 598 -13.32 -26.87 24.71
C GLY A 598 -12.00 -26.85 25.48
N ALA A 599 -11.36 -25.69 25.62
CA ALA A 599 -10.02 -25.58 26.22
C ALA A 599 -9.96 -26.03 27.69
N LEU A 600 -11.08 -25.95 28.42
CA LEU A 600 -11.17 -26.39 29.82
C LEU A 600 -10.77 -27.86 30.01
N LYS A 601 -11.17 -28.74 29.08
CA LYS A 601 -10.94 -30.20 29.16
C LYS A 601 -9.46 -30.58 29.10
N HIS A 602 -8.59 -29.65 28.72
CA HIS A 602 -7.17 -29.88 28.54
C HIS A 602 -6.32 -29.31 29.68
N LEU A 603 -6.93 -28.75 30.73
CA LEU A 603 -6.22 -28.14 31.85
C LEU A 603 -6.38 -28.93 33.16
N PRO A 604 -5.38 -28.91 34.06
CA PRO A 604 -5.40 -29.66 35.32
C PRO A 604 -6.56 -29.29 36.27
N PHE A 605 -7.13 -28.10 36.13
CA PHE A 605 -8.25 -27.64 36.96
C PHE A 605 -9.61 -27.72 36.25
N GLY A 606 -9.67 -28.21 35.00
CA GLY A 606 -10.89 -28.24 34.20
C GLY A 606 -12.05 -28.96 34.88
N ASP A 607 -11.78 -30.10 35.53
CA ASP A 607 -12.78 -30.90 36.26
C ASP A 607 -13.37 -30.19 37.50
N ARG A 608 -12.75 -29.09 37.94
CA ARG A 608 -13.23 -28.25 39.05
C ARG A 608 -14.11 -27.09 38.60
N VAL A 609 -14.28 -26.91 37.29
CA VAL A 609 -15.15 -25.88 36.70
C VAL A 609 -16.40 -26.56 36.16
N VAL A 610 -17.57 -26.07 36.59
CA VAL A 610 -18.86 -26.57 36.08
C VAL A 610 -19.09 -25.97 34.70
N ASP A 611 -19.01 -26.80 33.65
CA ASP A 611 -19.22 -26.34 32.28
C ASP A 611 -20.72 -26.21 31.95
N LEU A 612 -21.23 -24.97 31.92
CA LEU A 612 -22.62 -24.71 31.53
C LEU A 612 -22.82 -24.61 30.03
N THR A 613 -21.73 -24.50 29.23
CA THR A 613 -21.77 -24.26 27.78
C THR A 613 -22.72 -25.21 27.02
N PRO A 614 -22.80 -26.52 27.33
CA PRO A 614 -23.73 -27.43 26.64
C PRO A 614 -25.22 -27.06 26.80
N ARG A 615 -25.55 -26.16 27.73
CA ARG A 615 -26.91 -25.70 28.03
C ARG A 615 -27.18 -24.28 27.55
N LEU A 616 -26.24 -23.66 26.83
CA LEU A 616 -26.32 -22.27 26.36
C LEU A 616 -26.53 -22.25 24.84
N GLU A 617 -27.78 -22.37 24.38
CA GLU A 617 -28.09 -22.35 22.94
C GLU A 617 -28.12 -20.92 22.40
N ASP A 618 -28.64 -19.97 23.20
CA ASP A 618 -28.70 -18.56 22.86
C ASP A 618 -28.32 -17.62 24.03
N PHE A 619 -28.46 -16.31 23.81
CA PHE A 619 -28.16 -15.31 24.85
C PHE A 619 -29.22 -15.26 25.96
N ARG A 620 -30.43 -15.79 25.75
CA ARG A 620 -31.45 -15.92 26.79
C ARG A 620 -31.07 -17.01 27.78
N ASP A 621 -30.52 -18.13 27.32
CA ASP A 621 -29.95 -19.17 28.19
C ASP A 621 -28.74 -18.65 28.96
N THR A 622 -27.84 -17.92 28.27
CA THR A 622 -26.68 -17.29 28.91
C THR A 622 -27.13 -16.31 30.01
N ALA A 623 -28.16 -15.51 29.75
CA ALA A 623 -28.76 -14.63 30.76
C ALA A 623 -29.37 -15.42 31.93
N SER A 624 -30.09 -16.51 31.64
CA SER A 624 -30.66 -17.41 32.66
C SER A 624 -29.59 -18.04 33.55
N ALA A 625 -28.45 -18.42 32.98
CA ALA A 625 -27.27 -18.85 33.74
C ALA A 625 -26.75 -17.74 34.65
N MET A 626 -26.54 -16.52 34.13
CA MET A 626 -26.06 -15.39 34.93
C MET A 626 -26.99 -15.04 36.10
N MET A 627 -28.30 -15.22 35.95
CA MET A 627 -29.27 -15.00 37.03
C MET A 627 -29.14 -16.02 38.17
N ALA A 628 -28.56 -17.20 37.90
CA ALA A 628 -28.33 -18.24 38.90
C ALA A 628 -26.98 -18.11 39.64
N LEU A 629 -26.09 -17.23 39.17
CA LEU A 629 -24.72 -17.03 39.69
C LEU A 629 -24.63 -15.76 40.53
N ASP A 630 -23.68 -15.68 41.47
CA ASP A 630 -23.52 -14.53 42.37
C ASP A 630 -22.67 -13.40 41.78
N LEU A 631 -21.64 -13.76 41.01
CA LEU A 631 -20.67 -12.84 40.40
C LEU A 631 -20.29 -13.34 39.01
N ILE A 632 -20.07 -12.44 38.05
CA ILE A 632 -19.52 -12.76 36.75
C ILE A 632 -18.11 -12.17 36.65
N ILE A 633 -17.09 -12.98 36.37
CA ILE A 633 -15.73 -12.52 36.08
C ILE A 633 -15.44 -12.81 34.62
N THR A 634 -15.20 -11.78 33.82
CA THR A 634 -15.05 -11.95 32.38
C THR A 634 -14.11 -10.93 31.76
N ILE A 635 -13.63 -11.19 30.54
CA ILE A 635 -12.98 -10.16 29.72
C ILE A 635 -14.01 -9.27 29.00
N ASP A 636 -13.54 -8.22 28.34
CA ASP A 636 -14.37 -7.36 27.48
C ASP A 636 -15.00 -8.11 26.29
N THR A 637 -16.21 -8.63 26.51
CA THR A 637 -16.99 -9.43 25.56
C THR A 637 -18.49 -9.18 25.73
N ALA A 638 -19.30 -9.84 24.89
CA ALA A 638 -20.75 -9.86 25.04
C ALA A 638 -21.20 -10.31 26.44
N THR A 639 -20.43 -11.20 27.09
CA THR A 639 -20.68 -11.65 28.47
C THR A 639 -20.64 -10.49 29.47
N ALA A 640 -19.67 -9.58 29.33
CA ALA A 640 -19.59 -8.38 30.16
C ALA A 640 -20.84 -7.50 29.95
N HIS A 641 -21.14 -7.17 28.70
CA HIS A 641 -22.28 -6.31 28.37
C HIS A 641 -23.63 -6.91 28.76
N LEU A 642 -23.81 -8.23 28.66
CA LEU A 642 -25.01 -8.91 29.11
C LEU A 642 -25.16 -8.82 30.63
N ALA A 643 -24.11 -9.11 31.39
CA ALA A 643 -24.13 -9.00 32.84
C ALA A 643 -24.47 -7.57 33.29
N GLY A 644 -23.88 -6.57 32.64
CA GLY A 644 -24.20 -5.15 32.85
C GLY A 644 -25.65 -4.80 32.50
N ALA A 645 -26.17 -5.30 31.37
CA ALA A 645 -27.53 -5.06 30.92
C ALA A 645 -28.60 -5.65 31.86
N LEU A 646 -28.27 -6.78 32.49
CA LEU A 646 -29.08 -7.46 33.50
C LEU A 646 -28.90 -6.88 34.92
N GLY A 647 -27.98 -5.93 35.12
CA GLY A 647 -27.66 -5.39 36.44
C GLY A 647 -26.98 -6.39 37.39
N ARG A 648 -26.34 -7.43 36.86
CA ARG A 648 -25.60 -8.42 37.65
C ARG A 648 -24.25 -7.85 38.10
N PRO A 649 -23.75 -8.21 39.30
CA PRO A 649 -22.37 -7.92 39.69
C PRO A 649 -21.40 -8.54 38.67
N ALA A 650 -20.52 -7.72 38.09
CA ALA A 650 -19.58 -8.17 37.08
C ALA A 650 -18.20 -7.54 37.26
N TRP A 651 -17.15 -8.36 37.22
CA TRP A 651 -15.76 -7.93 37.27
C TRP A 651 -15.13 -8.17 35.91
N VAL A 652 -14.68 -7.08 35.27
CA VAL A 652 -14.17 -7.11 33.91
C VAL A 652 -12.65 -7.04 33.92
N MET A 653 -12.01 -8.05 33.33
CA MET A 653 -10.58 -8.13 33.10
C MET A 653 -10.23 -7.43 31.78
N LEU A 654 -9.37 -6.42 31.85
CA LEU A 654 -9.01 -5.55 30.74
C LEU A 654 -7.54 -5.67 30.40
N SER A 655 -7.22 -5.67 29.11
CA SER A 655 -5.85 -5.47 28.63
C SER A 655 -5.35 -4.07 29.01
N ALA A 656 -4.04 -3.85 28.91
CA ALA A 656 -3.41 -2.58 29.27
C ALA A 656 -4.11 -1.38 28.60
N GLY A 657 -4.20 -1.39 27.26
CA GLY A 657 -5.00 -0.42 26.51
C GLY A 657 -6.49 -0.46 26.89
N GLY A 658 -7.11 -1.64 26.86
CA GLY A 658 -8.55 -1.83 27.06
C GLY A 658 -9.45 -1.08 26.06
N ASP A 659 -10.72 -1.46 26.00
CA ASP A 659 -11.68 -0.84 25.09
C ASP A 659 -12.12 0.55 25.59
N TRP A 660 -12.43 1.45 24.64
CA TRP A 660 -12.82 2.84 24.90
C TRP A 660 -14.02 2.97 25.86
N ARG A 661 -14.89 1.96 25.94
CA ARG A 661 -16.05 1.94 26.83
C ARG A 661 -15.69 2.01 28.31
N TYR A 662 -14.49 1.55 28.67
CA TYR A 662 -14.05 1.47 30.05
C TYR A 662 -13.24 2.69 30.50
N LEU A 663 -12.94 3.63 29.58
CA LEU A 663 -12.07 4.79 29.80
C LEU A 663 -10.70 4.39 30.40
N GLU A 664 -9.94 5.36 30.88
CA GLU A 664 -8.61 5.16 31.50
C GLU A 664 -8.63 5.48 33.01
N GLY A 665 -7.73 4.83 33.75
CA GLY A 665 -7.41 5.20 35.14
C GLY A 665 -8.52 4.98 36.18
N ARG A 666 -9.58 4.24 35.86
CA ARG A 666 -10.74 4.06 36.76
C ARG A 666 -11.09 2.58 37.04
N PRO A 667 -11.54 2.24 38.26
CA PRO A 667 -11.94 0.87 38.63
C PRO A 667 -13.43 0.56 38.40
N ASP A 668 -14.21 1.52 37.89
CA ASP A 668 -15.66 1.41 37.70
C ASP A 668 -16.06 1.69 36.23
N SER A 669 -17.24 1.23 35.82
CA SER A 669 -17.75 1.47 34.46
C SER A 669 -18.66 2.70 34.42
N PRO A 670 -18.47 3.65 33.48
CA PRO A 670 -19.43 4.73 33.28
C PRO A 670 -20.77 4.24 32.72
N TRP A 671 -20.80 3.04 32.14
CA TRP A 671 -21.98 2.43 31.53
C TRP A 671 -22.79 1.59 32.50
N TYR A 672 -22.11 0.88 33.40
CA TYR A 672 -22.71 -0.18 34.22
C TYR A 672 -22.36 0.01 35.70
N PRO A 673 -23.30 0.46 36.54
CA PRO A 673 -23.06 0.67 37.97
C PRO A 673 -22.67 -0.59 38.75
N SER A 674 -23.03 -1.78 38.24
CA SER A 674 -22.73 -3.08 38.85
C SER A 674 -21.35 -3.64 38.48
N MET A 675 -20.56 -2.90 37.68
CA MET A 675 -19.26 -3.36 37.20
C MET A 675 -18.08 -2.82 37.98
N ARG A 676 -17.09 -3.70 38.18
CA ARG A 676 -15.74 -3.36 38.64
C ARG A 676 -14.72 -3.77 37.59
N LEU A 677 -13.69 -2.96 37.38
CA LEU A 677 -12.68 -3.15 36.35
C LEU A 677 -11.35 -3.53 36.97
N PHE A 678 -10.65 -4.48 36.34
CA PHE A 678 -9.31 -4.92 36.69
C PHE A 678 -8.45 -4.89 35.42
N ARG A 679 -7.36 -4.13 35.43
CA ARG A 679 -6.60 -3.81 34.22
C ARG A 679 -5.16 -4.25 34.36
N GLN A 680 -4.60 -4.78 33.27
CA GLN A 680 -3.17 -5.07 33.22
C GLN A 680 -2.35 -3.81 33.47
N SER A 681 -1.32 -3.94 34.31
CA SER A 681 -0.33 -2.88 34.56
C SER A 681 0.58 -2.67 33.35
N THR A 682 0.94 -3.77 32.68
CA THR A 682 1.71 -3.82 31.43
C THR A 682 1.07 -4.83 30.48
N PRO A 683 1.13 -4.63 29.14
CA PRO A 683 0.57 -5.57 28.18
C PRO A 683 0.99 -7.02 28.46
N GLY A 684 0.03 -7.92 28.62
CA GLY A 684 0.26 -9.35 28.87
C GLY A 684 0.27 -9.79 30.33
N ASP A 685 0.29 -8.89 31.32
CA ASP A 685 0.29 -9.23 32.76
C ASP A 685 -1.10 -9.67 33.26
N TRP A 686 -1.59 -10.81 32.78
CA TRP A 686 -2.85 -11.40 33.26
C TRP A 686 -2.74 -11.94 34.68
N ASP A 687 -1.58 -12.46 35.10
CA ASP A 687 -1.38 -12.95 36.47
C ASP A 687 -1.53 -11.82 37.50
N GLY A 688 -1.09 -10.59 37.17
CA GLY A 688 -1.32 -9.39 37.98
C GLY A 688 -2.80 -9.11 38.19
N VAL A 689 -3.59 -9.16 37.11
CA VAL A 689 -5.05 -9.01 37.15
C VAL A 689 -5.69 -10.06 38.06
N ILE A 690 -5.31 -11.33 37.92
CA ILE A 690 -5.88 -12.43 38.73
C ILE A 690 -5.48 -12.31 40.21
N ARG A 691 -4.27 -11.83 40.53
CA ARG A 691 -3.86 -11.53 41.91
C ARG A 691 -4.71 -10.42 42.54
N GLU A 692 -5.09 -9.40 41.78
CA GLU A 692 -5.98 -8.34 42.26
C GLU A 692 -7.41 -8.82 42.45
N ILE A 693 -7.90 -9.65 41.54
CA ILE A 693 -9.21 -10.29 41.66
C ILE A 693 -9.28 -11.15 42.92
N ASN A 694 -8.28 -12.00 43.18
CA ASN A 694 -8.26 -12.81 44.41
C ASN A 694 -8.29 -11.96 45.68
N ARG A 695 -7.48 -10.90 45.75
CA ARG A 695 -7.51 -9.95 46.86
C ARG A 695 -8.89 -9.29 47.03
N ALA A 696 -9.56 -9.00 45.92
CA ALA A 696 -10.91 -8.46 45.93
C ALA A 696 -11.96 -9.48 46.41
N LEU A 697 -11.82 -10.77 46.04
CA LEU A 697 -12.68 -11.86 46.52
C LEU A 697 -12.52 -12.06 48.02
N ASP A 698 -11.27 -12.03 48.53
CA ASP A 698 -10.98 -12.19 49.96
C ASP A 698 -11.60 -11.08 50.82
N ALA A 699 -11.84 -9.90 50.22
CA ALA A 699 -12.48 -8.77 50.86
C ALA A 699 -14.02 -8.80 50.80
N LEU A 700 -14.62 -9.77 50.08
CA LEU A 700 -16.07 -9.92 50.07
C LEU A 700 -16.56 -10.43 51.43
N PRO A 701 -17.75 -10.00 51.90
CA PRO A 701 -18.36 -10.59 53.07
C PRO A 701 -18.57 -12.09 52.85
N ARG A 702 -18.13 -12.92 53.80
CA ARG A 702 -18.45 -14.36 53.78
C ARG A 702 -19.96 -14.52 53.93
N LYS A 703 -20.55 -15.39 53.10
CA LYS A 703 -21.98 -15.73 53.16
C LYS A 703 -22.32 -16.48 54.44
#